data_AF-A0A929XDH3-F1
#
_entry.id   AF-A0A929XDH3-F1
#
_cell.length_a   1.000
_cell.length_b   1.000
_cell.length_c   1.000
_cell.angle_alpha   90.00
_cell.angle_beta   90.00
_cell.angle_gamma   90.00
#
_symmetry.space_group_name_H-M   'P 1'
#
loop_
_entity.id
_entity.type
_entity.pdbx_description
1 polymer ?
#
loop_
_entity_poly.entity_id
_entity_poly.type
_entity_poly.pdbx_seq_one_letter_code
_entity_poly.pdbx_strand_id
1 'polypeptide(L)'
;MDYRSIFNKKIDNKKILDQEEDLVAYGSDASLLEGLPSVVILVYNEQDFKNAVSICVENNFKFLVRGKATGYTGGCVPQENCVVISNENWKGIINFDDVAETAIFAPGTTISEVNEFGERYNLFFPPDPISKDHCSLGGAISENSSGPRCLRFGPLHCFIEEFQFFTADGKEHIIKKENKEGISDYFYTIIGSEGTLGAVGWIKVRLVKKPTETLLFCMTFDTSKIINELLSNCFKSGIPFSAMEMITPSYHTTKGRVGRYYLLLEYFSYSERDKKMFFDKLNEYSKNLPVEITTPMGSIYEVRGKAYQTNRQLLKDEIEKKPISLLVDGVVPRTSLQNLVEDIFDIAEQNNIPMLDTFHFSDGNVHPTFFFENNKQGDKEKHRVLGLMMEKCLKNNGSLAAEHGIGLEKIDYIIKKHTNDEINEFYRLKNKFDEKNMINPGKVLPKEVPHNDLVNNKFDTTDKIVIDKINMNVVVDADVKIEELIKSCNEQNLNIGYLTLNKVNGKQIIDVIRANYKNLLSKRHGELKDSILGIKFNDNGRKIIYGDKLVKNVSGYNICRSNEVLNKNIEKIALRVFNNNDNKYYKMPITSIEEDVLLIINSVSYDFTPLIINDKEGQKFIIFSSIYNKEELEERKIRNIELLEDISLFTELNIISKKKCTIDKFNELTNAYIFDYQKGDVYEYEY
;
A
#
# COMPACT_ATOMS: atom_id res chain seq x y z
N MET A 1 13.30 -25.79 29.11
CA MET A 1 13.93 -26.38 27.90
C MET A 1 15.20 -25.59 27.65
N ASP A 2 16.31 -26.23 27.31
CA ASP A 2 17.58 -25.52 27.06
C ASP A 2 17.66 -25.06 25.60
N TYR A 3 17.00 -23.93 25.30
CA TYR A 3 16.97 -23.36 23.96
C TYR A 3 18.37 -22.99 23.46
N ARG A 4 19.22 -22.41 24.32
CA ARG A 4 20.56 -21.96 23.94
C ARG A 4 21.42 -23.10 23.42
N SER A 5 21.46 -24.24 24.12
CA SER A 5 22.22 -25.41 23.66
C SER A 5 21.75 -25.93 22.30
N ILE A 6 20.43 -25.87 22.03
CA ILE A 6 19.86 -26.29 20.75
C ILE A 6 20.26 -25.35 19.62
N PHE A 7 20.10 -24.03 19.80
CA PHE A 7 20.44 -23.05 18.77
C PHE A 7 21.94 -22.91 18.53
N ASN A 8 22.76 -23.05 19.58
CA ASN A 8 24.22 -22.90 19.51
C ASN A 8 24.91 -23.94 18.61
N LYS A 9 24.18 -24.97 18.15
CA LYS A 9 24.67 -25.94 17.15
C LYS A 9 24.91 -25.31 15.77
N LYS A 10 24.14 -24.29 15.39
CA LYS A 10 24.22 -23.63 14.06
C LYS A 10 24.21 -22.09 14.12
N ILE A 11 23.95 -21.51 15.29
CA ILE A 11 23.90 -20.06 15.53
C ILE A 11 24.97 -19.70 16.55
N ASP A 12 25.74 -18.64 16.29
CA ASP A 12 26.74 -18.14 17.25
C ASP A 12 26.06 -17.78 18.59
N ASN A 13 26.64 -18.21 19.71
CA ASN A 13 26.15 -17.94 21.05
C ASN A 13 25.85 -16.46 21.34
N LYS A 14 26.57 -15.53 20.70
CA LYS A 14 26.35 -14.06 20.84
C LYS A 14 25.05 -13.58 20.19
N LYS A 15 24.45 -14.37 19.31
CA LYS A 15 23.19 -14.08 18.62
C LYS A 15 21.97 -14.70 19.31
N ILE A 16 22.19 -15.41 20.43
CA ILE A 16 21.14 -16.05 21.21
C ILE A 16 20.96 -15.24 22.48
N LEU A 17 19.76 -14.72 22.70
CA LEU A 17 19.40 -13.97 23.91
C LEU A 17 18.35 -14.73 24.71
N ASP A 18 18.67 -15.00 25.98
CA ASP A 18 17.85 -15.79 26.91
C ASP A 18 17.90 -15.27 28.35
N GLN A 19 18.51 -14.10 28.57
CA GLN A 19 18.48 -13.41 29.86
C GLN A 19 17.17 -12.64 30.00
N GLU A 20 16.69 -12.45 31.23
CA GLU A 20 15.38 -11.86 31.51
C GLU A 20 15.24 -10.46 30.87
N GLU A 21 16.29 -9.64 30.95
CA GLU A 21 16.32 -8.29 30.40
C GLU A 21 16.20 -8.29 28.87
N ASP A 22 16.85 -9.26 28.21
CA ASP A 22 16.76 -9.43 26.77
C ASP A 22 15.33 -9.83 26.37
N LEU A 23 14.74 -10.81 27.07
CA LEU A 23 13.41 -11.32 26.75
C LEU A 23 12.34 -10.22 26.89
N VAL A 24 12.46 -9.36 27.91
CA VAL A 24 11.57 -8.20 28.09
C VAL A 24 11.69 -7.22 26.92
N ALA A 25 12.89 -6.92 26.44
CA ALA A 25 13.11 -5.98 25.33
C ALA A 25 12.48 -6.43 23.99
N TYR A 26 12.28 -7.73 23.81
CA TYR A 26 11.62 -8.33 22.64
C TYR A 26 10.18 -8.77 22.92
N GLY A 27 9.62 -8.42 24.09
CA GLY A 27 8.30 -8.84 24.53
C GLY A 27 7.14 -7.91 24.17
N SER A 28 7.41 -6.73 23.61
CA SER A 28 6.40 -5.74 23.26
C SER A 28 6.66 -5.12 21.88
N ASP A 29 5.65 -4.50 21.29
CA ASP A 29 5.79 -3.58 20.15
C ASP A 29 5.24 -2.19 20.52
N ALA A 30 4.87 -1.36 19.54
CA ALA A 30 4.31 -0.04 19.81
C ALA A 30 2.84 -0.08 20.30
N SER A 31 2.24 -1.28 20.38
CA SER A 31 0.96 -1.48 21.09
C SER A 31 1.13 -1.35 22.60
N LEU A 32 0.02 -1.51 23.32
CA LEU A 32 0.01 -1.57 24.80
C LEU A 32 0.05 -3.01 25.33
N LEU A 33 0.42 -3.98 24.48
CA LEU A 33 0.42 -5.41 24.79
C LEU A 33 1.85 -5.91 25.03
N GLU A 34 1.97 -6.88 25.94
CA GLU A 34 3.25 -7.47 26.33
C GLU A 34 3.13 -9.00 26.38
N GLY A 35 4.23 -9.69 26.08
CA GLY A 35 4.35 -11.14 26.17
C GLY A 35 5.81 -11.57 26.15
N LEU A 36 6.20 -12.52 27.00
CA LEU A 36 7.60 -12.93 27.08
C LEU A 36 7.93 -14.02 26.05
N PRO A 37 8.99 -13.85 25.24
CA PRO A 37 9.49 -14.91 24.38
C PRO A 37 10.23 -15.98 25.19
N SER A 38 10.38 -17.18 24.62
CA SER A 38 11.17 -18.24 25.23
C SER A 38 12.68 -18.08 25.01
N VAL A 39 13.06 -17.51 23.88
CA VAL A 39 14.44 -17.15 23.48
C VAL A 39 14.33 -16.20 22.29
N VAL A 40 15.31 -15.31 22.12
CA VAL A 40 15.44 -14.43 20.96
C VAL A 40 16.67 -14.82 20.16
N ILE A 41 16.52 -14.90 18.83
CA ILE A 41 17.59 -15.19 17.88
C ILE A 41 17.80 -13.98 16.99
N LEU A 42 19.00 -13.39 17.05
CA LEU A 42 19.41 -12.27 16.22
C LEU A 42 19.91 -12.75 14.85
N VAL A 43 19.33 -12.21 13.78
CA VAL A 43 19.66 -12.53 12.40
C VAL A 43 20.42 -11.36 11.78
N TYR A 44 21.61 -11.63 11.25
CA TYR A 44 22.45 -10.63 10.57
C TYR A 44 22.58 -10.89 9.06
N ASN A 45 22.22 -12.08 8.62
CA ASN A 45 22.31 -12.50 7.23
C ASN A 45 21.32 -13.65 6.94
N GLU A 46 21.24 -14.04 5.67
CA GLU A 46 20.36 -15.10 5.21
C GLU A 46 20.64 -16.47 5.87
N GLN A 47 21.90 -16.79 6.15
CA GLN A 47 22.26 -18.08 6.76
C GLN A 47 21.78 -18.18 8.22
N ASP A 48 21.88 -17.10 8.98
CA ASP A 48 21.32 -17.03 10.34
C ASP A 48 19.80 -17.26 10.30
N PHE A 49 19.10 -16.64 9.34
CA PHE A 49 17.65 -16.77 9.18
C PHE A 49 17.25 -18.21 8.85
N LYS A 50 17.91 -18.82 7.85
CA LYS A 50 17.70 -20.22 7.44
C LYS A 50 17.92 -21.18 8.61
N ASN A 51 19.02 -20.99 9.35
CA ASN A 51 19.34 -21.82 10.51
C ASN A 51 18.30 -21.67 11.62
N ALA A 52 17.88 -20.45 11.93
CA ALA A 52 16.90 -20.18 12.98
C ALA A 52 15.53 -20.82 12.67
N VAL A 53 15.02 -20.66 11.45
CA VAL A 53 13.78 -21.29 11.00
C VAL A 53 13.90 -22.82 11.03
N SER A 54 14.97 -23.37 10.44
CA SER A 54 15.23 -24.82 10.41
C SER A 54 15.24 -25.43 11.82
N ILE A 55 15.92 -24.79 12.77
CA ILE A 55 15.98 -25.28 14.16
C ILE A 55 14.59 -25.24 14.81
N CYS A 56 13.79 -24.19 14.60
CA CYS A 56 12.43 -24.13 15.14
C CYS A 56 11.57 -25.28 14.61
N VAL A 57 11.63 -25.53 13.30
CA VAL A 57 10.87 -26.59 12.64
C VAL A 57 11.32 -27.98 13.11
N GLU A 58 12.63 -28.26 13.13
CA GLU A 58 13.21 -29.54 13.57
C GLU A 58 12.79 -29.92 14.99
N ASN A 59 12.57 -28.92 15.86
CA ASN A 59 12.24 -29.13 17.27
C ASN A 59 10.76 -28.86 17.60
N ASN A 60 9.93 -28.57 16.60
CA ASN A 60 8.53 -28.12 16.79
C ASN A 60 8.39 -26.96 17.79
N PHE A 61 9.29 -25.96 17.70
CA PHE A 61 9.13 -24.70 18.41
C PHE A 61 8.23 -23.75 17.64
N LYS A 62 7.20 -23.25 18.31
CA LYS A 62 6.45 -22.10 17.80
C LYS A 62 7.39 -20.92 17.69
N PHE A 63 7.29 -20.14 16.63
CA PHE A 63 8.16 -19.00 16.41
C PHE A 63 7.42 -17.85 15.73
N LEU A 64 7.95 -16.65 15.87
CA LEU A 64 7.54 -15.50 15.08
C LEU A 64 8.78 -14.80 14.51
N VAL A 65 8.59 -14.13 13.37
CA VAL A 65 9.62 -13.24 12.83
C VAL A 65 9.28 -11.82 13.25
N ARG A 66 10.28 -11.12 13.78
CA ARG A 66 10.14 -9.77 14.29
C ARG A 66 11.09 -8.85 13.52
N GLY A 67 10.51 -7.75 13.03
CA GLY A 67 11.23 -6.62 12.48
C GLY A 67 11.75 -5.68 13.58
N LYS A 68 11.54 -4.38 13.38
CA LYS A 68 11.91 -3.33 14.35
C LYS A 68 10.80 -2.99 15.36
N ALA A 69 9.75 -3.80 15.43
CA ALA A 69 8.67 -3.72 16.42
C ALA A 69 7.91 -2.38 16.50
N THR A 70 7.70 -1.74 15.34
CA THR A 70 6.98 -0.46 15.25
C THR A 70 5.46 -0.62 15.06
N GLY A 71 4.93 -1.86 15.07
CA GLY A 71 3.51 -2.15 14.86
C GLY A 71 2.67 -1.84 16.10
N TYR A 72 1.39 -1.50 15.91
CA TYR A 72 0.51 -0.99 16.97
C TYR A 72 -0.54 -1.98 17.47
N THR A 73 -0.58 -3.19 16.93
CA THR A 73 -1.67 -4.15 17.17
C THR A 73 -1.25 -5.40 17.95
N GLY A 74 0.00 -5.46 18.42
CA GLY A 74 0.55 -6.65 19.07
C GLY A 74 0.91 -7.76 18.08
N GLY A 75 1.05 -7.44 16.79
CA GLY A 75 1.33 -8.40 15.73
C GLY A 75 2.62 -9.18 15.94
N CYS A 76 3.63 -8.58 16.58
CA CYS A 76 4.90 -9.26 16.90
C CYS A 76 5.12 -9.49 18.41
N VAL A 77 4.06 -9.36 19.22
CA VAL A 77 4.08 -9.72 20.65
C VAL A 77 4.10 -11.25 20.78
N PRO A 78 5.10 -11.82 21.49
CA PRO A 78 5.20 -13.27 21.70
C PRO A 78 3.95 -13.85 22.37
N GLN A 79 3.53 -15.03 21.90
CA GLN A 79 2.43 -15.79 22.46
C GLN A 79 2.82 -17.27 22.51
N GLU A 80 2.19 -18.03 23.42
CA GLU A 80 2.31 -19.49 23.48
C GLU A 80 3.77 -20.01 23.58
N ASN A 81 4.62 -19.30 24.34
CA ASN A 81 6.04 -19.63 24.55
C ASN A 81 6.82 -19.77 23.23
N CYS A 82 6.67 -18.81 22.32
CA CYS A 82 7.35 -18.85 21.03
C CYS A 82 8.79 -18.30 21.08
N VAL A 83 9.59 -18.77 20.12
CA VAL A 83 10.90 -18.21 19.76
C VAL A 83 10.70 -16.93 18.95
N VAL A 84 11.47 -15.88 19.25
CA VAL A 84 11.50 -14.67 18.42
C VAL A 84 12.72 -14.71 17.52
N ILE A 85 12.51 -14.66 16.20
CA ILE A 85 13.56 -14.51 15.20
C ILE A 85 13.59 -13.02 14.81
N SER A 86 14.55 -12.26 15.34
CA SER A 86 14.70 -10.83 15.06
C SER A 86 15.56 -10.61 13.82
N ASN A 87 14.98 -10.03 12.77
CA ASN A 87 15.68 -9.70 11.52
C ASN A 87 16.11 -8.22 11.43
N GLU A 88 15.98 -7.46 12.52
CA GLU A 88 16.27 -6.02 12.55
C GLU A 88 17.70 -5.64 12.16
N ASN A 89 18.64 -6.58 12.32
CA ASN A 89 20.07 -6.40 12.04
C ASN A 89 20.48 -6.90 10.64
N TRP A 90 19.65 -7.70 9.97
CA TRP A 90 19.86 -8.10 8.58
C TRP A 90 19.30 -7.00 7.67
N LYS A 91 20.14 -6.04 7.34
CA LYS A 91 19.77 -4.82 6.59
C LYS A 91 20.74 -4.50 5.46
N GLY A 92 20.29 -3.64 4.54
CA GLY A 92 21.06 -3.18 3.40
C GLY A 92 20.63 -3.82 2.09
N ILE A 93 21.17 -3.28 1.02
CA ILE A 93 20.91 -3.76 -0.33
C ILE A 93 21.69 -5.06 -0.61
N ILE A 94 21.03 -6.00 -1.25
CA ILE A 94 21.57 -7.28 -1.70
C ILE A 94 21.87 -7.23 -3.20
N ASN A 95 20.94 -6.67 -4.00
CA ASN A 95 21.09 -6.55 -5.45
C ASN A 95 20.34 -5.31 -5.96
N PHE A 96 20.82 -4.71 -7.05
CA PHE A 96 20.12 -3.63 -7.74
C PHE A 96 20.11 -3.89 -9.25
N ASP A 97 18.92 -3.80 -9.83
CA ASP A 97 18.71 -3.78 -11.27
C ASP A 97 18.20 -2.38 -11.65
N ASP A 98 19.12 -1.57 -12.13
CA ASP A 98 18.86 -0.18 -12.51
C ASP A 98 18.06 -0.05 -13.81
N VAL A 99 17.95 -1.15 -14.56
CA VAL A 99 17.18 -1.25 -15.78
C VAL A 99 15.73 -1.56 -15.48
N ALA A 100 15.50 -2.60 -14.68
CA ALA A 100 14.17 -2.97 -14.24
C ALA A 100 13.61 -1.96 -13.23
N GLU A 101 14.44 -1.03 -12.74
CA GLU A 101 14.12 -0.10 -11.66
C GLU A 101 13.69 -0.89 -10.40
N THR A 102 14.38 -2.00 -10.13
CA THR A 102 14.09 -2.89 -8.99
C THR A 102 15.32 -3.15 -8.13
N ALA A 103 15.13 -3.36 -6.84
CA ALA A 103 16.21 -3.61 -5.91
C ALA A 103 15.80 -4.70 -4.90
N ILE A 104 16.74 -5.57 -4.56
CA ILE A 104 16.60 -6.59 -3.51
C ILE A 104 17.24 -6.07 -2.24
N PHE A 105 16.48 -6.03 -1.15
CA PHE A 105 16.93 -5.62 0.17
C PHE A 105 16.74 -6.73 1.20
N ALA A 106 17.59 -6.72 2.22
CA ALA A 106 17.38 -7.51 3.42
C ALA A 106 16.15 -6.99 4.22
N PRO A 107 15.41 -7.86 4.93
CA PRO A 107 14.12 -7.49 5.54
C PRO A 107 14.21 -6.45 6.66
N GLY A 108 15.33 -6.36 7.36
CA GLY A 108 15.57 -5.37 8.42
C GLY A 108 15.85 -3.96 7.90
N THR A 109 16.00 -3.78 6.58
CA THR A 109 16.20 -2.46 5.94
C THR A 109 14.97 -1.59 6.15
N THR A 110 15.17 -0.33 6.55
CA THR A 110 14.06 0.62 6.71
C THR A 110 13.58 1.17 5.38
N ILE A 111 12.33 1.65 5.35
CA ILE A 111 11.77 2.29 4.15
C ILE A 111 12.57 3.54 3.75
N SER A 112 13.10 4.28 4.73
CA SER A 112 13.97 5.43 4.47
C SER A 112 15.34 5.02 3.91
N GLU A 113 15.95 3.92 4.39
CA GLU A 113 17.20 3.37 3.79
C GLU A 113 16.98 2.91 2.33
N VAL A 114 15.81 2.35 1.99
CA VAL A 114 15.44 2.03 0.60
C VAL A 114 15.38 3.29 -0.26
N ASN A 115 14.75 4.35 0.23
CA ASN A 115 14.67 5.63 -0.47
C ASN A 115 16.04 6.29 -0.62
N GLU A 116 16.85 6.35 0.44
CA GLU A 116 18.23 6.89 0.39
C GLU A 116 19.09 6.17 -0.67
N PHE A 117 18.89 4.86 -0.85
CA PHE A 117 19.52 4.13 -1.94
C PHE A 117 18.97 4.58 -3.31
N GLY A 118 17.64 4.60 -3.49
CA GLY A 118 16.99 4.97 -4.75
C GLY A 118 17.33 6.38 -5.22
N GLU A 119 17.50 7.33 -4.29
CA GLU A 119 17.79 8.74 -4.59
C GLU A 119 19.08 8.92 -5.39
N ARG A 120 20.08 8.06 -5.18
CA ARG A 120 21.35 8.05 -5.92
C ARG A 120 21.16 7.80 -7.42
N TYR A 121 20.00 7.26 -7.79
CA TYR A 121 19.60 6.90 -9.13
C TYR A 121 18.39 7.70 -9.62
N ASN A 122 18.02 8.80 -8.94
CA ASN A 122 16.83 9.60 -9.24
C ASN A 122 15.50 8.78 -9.18
N LEU A 123 15.51 7.76 -8.32
CA LEU A 123 14.37 6.89 -8.05
C LEU A 123 13.95 7.02 -6.58
N PHE A 124 12.76 6.55 -6.26
CA PHE A 124 12.29 6.43 -4.87
C PHE A 124 11.27 5.28 -4.75
N PHE A 125 11.09 4.78 -3.54
CA PHE A 125 10.11 3.76 -3.18
C PHE A 125 8.85 4.45 -2.61
N PRO A 126 7.71 4.41 -3.30
CA PRO A 126 6.55 5.25 -2.94
C PRO A 126 5.89 5.01 -1.58
N PRO A 127 5.77 3.76 -1.08
CA PRO A 127 5.19 3.53 0.23
C PRO A 127 5.92 4.31 1.32
N ASP A 128 5.14 4.97 2.18
CA ASP A 128 5.61 6.02 3.07
C ASP A 128 4.92 5.99 4.44
N PRO A 129 4.85 4.84 5.14
CA PRO A 129 4.25 4.77 6.47
C PRO A 129 4.88 5.81 7.40
N ILE A 130 4.11 6.32 8.37
CA ILE A 130 4.60 7.36 9.30
C ILE A 130 5.88 6.91 10.01
N SER A 131 6.02 5.60 10.26
CA SER A 131 7.19 4.97 10.86
C SER A 131 8.33 4.67 9.88
N LYS A 132 8.34 5.16 8.63
CA LYS A 132 9.33 4.81 7.57
C LYS A 132 10.81 4.86 7.98
N ASP A 133 11.16 5.75 8.90
CA ASP A 133 12.53 5.90 9.43
C ASP A 133 12.93 4.79 10.41
N HIS A 134 11.96 4.00 10.87
CA HIS A 134 12.10 3.00 11.91
C HIS A 134 11.51 1.64 11.54
N CYS A 135 10.46 1.56 10.71
CA CYS A 135 9.86 0.29 10.35
C CYS A 135 10.76 -0.45 9.35
N SER A 136 10.91 -1.76 9.57
CA SER A 136 11.61 -2.66 8.67
C SER A 136 10.74 -2.99 7.46
N LEU A 137 11.33 -3.16 6.28
CA LEU A 137 10.65 -3.57 5.05
C LEU A 137 9.92 -4.91 5.20
N GLY A 138 10.49 -5.86 5.94
CA GLY A 138 9.82 -7.13 6.26
C GLY A 138 8.53 -6.92 7.06
N GLY A 139 8.58 -6.08 8.10
CA GLY A 139 7.39 -5.71 8.88
C GLY A 139 6.34 -4.96 8.05
N ALA A 140 6.76 -4.02 7.21
CA ALA A 140 5.86 -3.28 6.31
C ALA A 140 5.14 -4.21 5.31
N ILE A 141 5.78 -5.29 4.87
CA ILE A 141 5.14 -6.34 4.05
C ILE A 141 4.19 -7.19 4.87
N SER A 142 4.59 -7.59 6.09
CA SER A 142 3.72 -8.36 6.97
C SER A 142 2.41 -7.62 7.28
N GLU A 143 2.41 -6.29 7.37
CA GLU A 143 1.21 -5.48 7.62
C GLU A 143 0.63 -4.81 6.35
N ASN A 144 1.28 -4.92 5.19
CA ASN A 144 0.96 -4.17 3.95
C ASN A 144 0.87 -2.63 4.18
N SER A 145 1.71 -2.10 5.06
CA SER A 145 1.68 -0.70 5.50
C SER A 145 2.13 0.25 4.38
N SER A 146 1.28 1.22 4.01
CA SER A 146 1.48 1.99 2.78
C SER A 146 1.74 3.47 2.98
N GLY A 147 1.15 4.11 4.00
CA GLY A 147 1.21 5.54 4.22
C GLY A 147 0.31 6.36 3.29
N PRO A 148 0.27 7.69 3.46
CA PRO A 148 -0.68 8.56 2.78
C PRO A 148 -0.45 8.67 1.26
N ARG A 149 0.74 8.33 0.75
CA ARG A 149 1.01 8.33 -0.70
C ARG A 149 0.33 7.19 -1.46
N CYS A 150 -0.35 6.29 -0.76
CA CYS A 150 -1.17 5.27 -1.40
C CYS A 150 -2.24 5.88 -2.32
N LEU A 151 -2.68 7.11 -2.08
CA LEU A 151 -3.67 7.81 -2.91
C LEU A 151 -3.21 7.82 -4.36
N ARG A 152 -1.96 8.23 -4.59
CA ARG A 152 -1.37 8.36 -5.91
C ARG A 152 -0.81 7.05 -6.43
N PHE A 153 -0.12 6.31 -5.57
CA PHE A 153 0.72 5.18 -5.99
C PHE A 153 0.09 3.81 -5.73
N GLY A 154 -0.88 3.74 -4.83
CA GLY A 154 -1.45 2.49 -4.35
C GLY A 154 -0.75 1.91 -3.13
N PRO A 155 -1.29 0.80 -2.59
CA PRO A 155 -0.72 0.17 -1.40
C PRO A 155 0.66 -0.44 -1.66
N LEU A 156 1.35 -0.80 -0.57
CA LEU A 156 2.72 -1.32 -0.60
C LEU A 156 2.90 -2.53 -1.52
N HIS A 157 1.95 -3.48 -1.53
CA HIS A 157 2.02 -4.65 -2.41
C HIS A 157 2.11 -4.32 -3.91
N CYS A 158 1.71 -3.12 -4.35
CA CYS A 158 1.87 -2.68 -5.73
C CYS A 158 3.35 -2.49 -6.12
N PHE A 159 4.25 -2.39 -5.15
CA PHE A 159 5.69 -2.15 -5.35
C PHE A 159 6.56 -3.31 -4.92
N ILE A 160 5.97 -4.44 -4.54
CA ILE A 160 6.71 -5.68 -4.26
C ILE A 160 6.66 -6.56 -5.50
N GLU A 161 7.81 -7.07 -5.91
CA GLU A 161 7.93 -7.92 -7.11
C GLU A 161 8.13 -9.39 -6.75
N GLU A 162 8.95 -9.65 -5.73
CA GLU A 162 9.22 -11.00 -5.21
C GLU A 162 9.83 -10.93 -3.82
N PHE A 163 9.77 -12.01 -3.06
CA PHE A 163 10.43 -12.12 -1.77
C PHE A 163 10.74 -13.58 -1.41
N GLN A 164 11.75 -13.78 -0.58
CA GLN A 164 12.05 -15.06 0.04
C GLN A 164 11.03 -15.35 1.15
N PHE A 165 10.57 -16.58 1.21
CA PHE A 165 9.50 -17.00 2.12
C PHE A 165 9.75 -18.41 2.65
N PHE A 166 9.53 -18.61 3.94
CA PHE A 166 9.58 -19.92 4.58
C PHE A 166 8.20 -20.28 5.14
N THR A 167 7.69 -21.45 4.74
CA THR A 167 6.47 -22.04 5.30
C THR A 167 6.71 -22.63 6.69
N ALA A 168 5.64 -23.00 7.39
CA ALA A 168 5.71 -23.59 8.74
C ALA A 168 6.47 -24.92 8.82
N ASP A 169 6.62 -25.63 7.70
CA ASP A 169 7.45 -26.83 7.59
C ASP A 169 8.91 -26.54 7.20
N GLY A 170 9.31 -25.26 7.16
CA GLY A 170 10.68 -24.82 6.93
C GLY A 170 11.12 -24.84 5.47
N LYS A 171 10.23 -25.14 4.53
CA LYS A 171 10.56 -25.08 3.10
C LYS A 171 10.72 -23.64 2.63
N GLU A 172 11.80 -23.39 1.90
CA GLU A 172 12.08 -22.11 1.27
C GLU A 172 11.37 -22.01 -0.08
N HIS A 173 10.74 -20.86 -0.31
CA HIS A 173 10.09 -20.49 -1.55
C HIS A 173 10.52 -19.09 -1.96
N ILE A 174 10.60 -18.85 -3.26
CA ILE A 174 10.64 -17.50 -3.82
C ILE A 174 9.24 -17.18 -4.34
N ILE A 175 8.54 -16.31 -3.62
CA ILE A 175 7.19 -15.89 -4.00
C ILE A 175 7.34 -14.74 -4.97
N LYS A 176 6.79 -14.89 -6.17
CA LYS A 176 6.82 -13.87 -7.22
C LYS A 176 5.42 -13.35 -7.47
N LYS A 177 5.31 -12.05 -7.72
CA LYS A 177 4.06 -11.41 -8.13
C LYS A 177 3.53 -12.02 -9.43
N GLU A 178 4.43 -12.22 -10.39
CA GLU A 178 4.16 -12.88 -11.68
C GLU A 178 4.53 -14.37 -11.63
N ASN A 179 3.77 -15.18 -10.89
CA ASN A 179 3.85 -16.64 -10.98
C ASN A 179 2.53 -17.29 -10.53
N LYS A 180 1.94 -18.16 -11.37
CA LYS A 180 0.67 -18.86 -11.08
C LYS A 180 0.86 -20.22 -10.39
N GLU A 181 2.08 -20.59 -10.02
CA GLU A 181 2.38 -21.90 -9.43
C GLU A 181 2.15 -21.94 -7.91
N GLY A 182 1.39 -22.94 -7.46
CA GLY A 182 1.27 -23.36 -6.06
C GLY A 182 1.09 -22.20 -5.08
N ILE A 183 2.09 -21.96 -4.24
CA ILE A 183 2.08 -20.96 -3.18
C ILE A 183 2.19 -19.51 -3.70
N SER A 184 2.79 -19.30 -4.88
CA SER A 184 2.94 -17.96 -5.47
C SER A 184 1.59 -17.36 -5.90
N ASP A 185 0.58 -18.21 -6.12
CA ASP A 185 -0.79 -17.76 -6.39
C ASP A 185 -1.36 -16.88 -5.26
N TYR A 186 -0.85 -17.07 -4.04
CA TYR A 186 -1.23 -16.34 -2.83
C TYR A 186 -0.28 -15.18 -2.52
N PHE A 187 0.49 -14.67 -3.48
CA PHE A 187 1.43 -13.55 -3.31
C PHE A 187 0.81 -12.39 -2.50
N TYR A 188 -0.35 -11.89 -2.91
CA TYR A 188 -1.04 -10.77 -2.23
C TYR A 188 -1.63 -11.14 -0.88
N THR A 189 -1.80 -12.43 -0.61
CA THR A 189 -2.36 -12.95 0.63
C THR A 189 -1.29 -13.04 1.71
N ILE A 190 -0.06 -13.39 1.32
CA ILE A 190 1.09 -13.42 2.22
C ILE A 190 1.43 -12.00 2.69
N ILE A 191 1.35 -11.00 1.80
CA ILE A 191 1.49 -9.58 2.14
C ILE A 191 0.26 -9.16 2.95
N GLY A 192 0.47 -8.62 4.16
CA GLY A 192 -0.62 -8.33 5.10
C GLY A 192 -1.06 -9.52 5.98
N SER A 193 -0.37 -10.67 5.90
CA SER A 193 -0.68 -11.84 6.75
C SER A 193 -0.14 -11.75 8.18
N GLU A 194 0.57 -10.67 8.53
CA GLU A 194 1.18 -10.45 9.84
C GLU A 194 2.12 -11.59 10.27
N GLY A 195 2.74 -12.26 9.29
CA GLY A 195 3.66 -13.37 9.52
C GLY A 195 2.98 -14.65 10.00
N THR A 196 1.65 -14.75 9.97
CA THR A 196 0.94 -15.98 10.36
C THR A 196 0.98 -17.06 9.28
N LEU A 197 1.17 -16.70 8.00
CA LEU A 197 1.26 -17.67 6.91
C LEU A 197 2.69 -18.17 6.67
N GLY A 198 3.69 -17.44 7.17
CA GLY A 198 5.09 -17.83 7.04
C GLY A 198 6.06 -16.70 7.35
N ALA A 199 7.34 -17.00 7.20
CA ALA A 199 8.46 -16.13 7.54
C ALA A 199 9.05 -15.47 6.28
N VAL A 200 9.02 -14.14 6.22
CA VAL A 200 9.54 -13.35 5.10
C VAL A 200 11.04 -13.05 5.29
N GLY A 201 11.84 -13.35 4.27
CA GLY A 201 13.27 -13.05 4.17
C GLY A 201 13.55 -11.80 3.33
N TRP A 202 14.55 -11.85 2.44
CA TRP A 202 14.85 -10.73 1.55
C TRP A 202 13.69 -10.40 0.61
N ILE A 203 13.63 -9.15 0.16
CA ILE A 203 12.50 -8.60 -0.60
C ILE A 203 13.00 -7.82 -1.81
N LYS A 204 12.43 -8.08 -2.98
CA LYS A 204 12.59 -7.27 -4.19
C LYS A 204 11.46 -6.25 -4.31
N VAL A 205 11.86 -4.98 -4.40
CA VAL A 205 10.96 -3.84 -4.57
C VAL A 205 11.14 -3.21 -5.95
N ARG A 206 10.07 -2.58 -6.44
CA ARG A 206 10.08 -1.68 -7.60
C ARG A 206 10.18 -0.23 -7.13
N LEU A 207 11.06 0.53 -7.77
CA LEU A 207 11.28 1.95 -7.55
C LEU A 207 10.67 2.74 -8.72
N VAL A 208 10.34 4.00 -8.49
CA VAL A 208 9.79 4.90 -9.51
C VAL A 208 10.53 6.23 -9.54
N LYS A 209 10.37 7.00 -10.62
CA LYS A 209 11.03 8.30 -10.81
C LYS A 209 10.72 9.27 -9.68
N LYS A 210 11.78 9.80 -9.05
CA LYS A 210 11.67 10.84 -8.01
C LYS A 210 11.09 12.13 -8.61
N PRO A 211 10.17 12.82 -7.91
CA PRO A 211 9.70 14.12 -8.36
C PRO A 211 10.81 15.17 -8.31
N THR A 212 10.73 16.14 -9.24
CA THR A 212 11.64 17.30 -9.28
C THR A 212 11.42 18.20 -8.07
N GLU A 213 10.15 18.38 -7.67
CA GLU A 213 9.77 19.22 -6.53
C GLU A 213 8.56 18.62 -5.81
N THR A 214 8.52 18.77 -4.49
CA THR A 214 7.35 18.47 -3.68
C THR A 214 6.75 19.77 -3.17
N LEU A 215 5.50 20.03 -3.54
CA LEU A 215 4.75 21.21 -3.13
C LEU A 215 3.81 20.84 -1.98
N LEU A 216 3.70 21.73 -0.98
CA LEU A 216 2.88 21.51 0.20
C LEU A 216 1.97 22.70 0.46
N PHE A 217 0.71 22.40 0.77
CA PHE A 217 -0.33 23.37 1.07
C PHE A 217 -1.02 22.99 2.37
N CYS A 218 -1.41 23.99 3.14
CA CYS A 218 -2.19 23.81 4.36
C CYS A 218 -3.44 24.69 4.29
N MET A 219 -4.61 24.05 4.37
CA MET A 219 -5.89 24.70 4.55
C MET A 219 -6.29 24.62 6.03
N THR A 220 -6.53 25.76 6.67
CA THR A 220 -6.96 25.86 8.06
C THR A 220 -8.42 26.31 8.14
N PHE A 221 -9.21 25.66 8.98
CA PHE A 221 -10.65 25.95 9.13
C PHE A 221 -11.20 25.49 10.49
N ASP A 222 -12.45 25.87 10.80
CA ASP A 222 -13.01 25.77 12.15
C ASP A 222 -14.16 24.77 12.30
N THR A 223 -14.63 24.15 11.22
CA THR A 223 -15.77 23.22 11.25
C THR A 223 -15.57 21.97 10.40
N SER A 224 -15.94 20.81 10.93
CA SER A 224 -16.01 19.54 10.20
C SER A 224 -17.06 19.53 9.10
N LYS A 225 -18.02 20.47 9.09
CA LYS A 225 -19.14 20.49 8.13
C LYS A 225 -18.69 20.64 6.67
N ILE A 226 -17.49 21.15 6.43
CA ILE A 226 -16.93 21.33 5.09
C ILE A 226 -16.08 20.14 4.63
N ILE A 227 -15.87 19.10 5.45
CA ILE A 227 -15.02 17.93 5.12
C ILE A 227 -15.49 17.27 3.83
N ASN A 228 -16.79 17.00 3.70
CA ASN A 228 -17.34 16.38 2.50
C ASN A 228 -17.23 17.29 1.27
N GLU A 229 -17.37 18.61 1.44
CA GLU A 229 -17.19 19.58 0.36
C GLU A 229 -15.71 19.62 -0.09
N LEU A 230 -14.77 19.64 0.85
CA LEU A 230 -13.33 19.58 0.60
C LEU A 230 -12.95 18.31 -0.15
N LEU A 231 -13.43 17.14 0.30
CA LEU A 231 -13.21 15.86 -0.40
C LEU A 231 -13.75 15.93 -1.83
N SER A 232 -15.01 16.33 -1.99
CA SER A 232 -15.68 16.44 -3.28
C SER A 232 -14.89 17.32 -4.24
N ASN A 233 -14.46 18.50 -3.79
CA ASN A 233 -13.71 19.45 -4.61
C ASN A 233 -12.30 18.92 -4.94
N CYS A 234 -11.60 18.33 -3.97
CA CYS A 234 -10.26 17.77 -4.20
C CYS A 234 -10.29 16.65 -5.26
N PHE A 235 -11.26 15.74 -5.22
CA PHE A 235 -11.34 14.66 -6.21
C PHE A 235 -11.88 15.13 -7.57
N LYS A 236 -12.89 16.02 -7.58
CA LYS A 236 -13.41 16.63 -8.82
C LYS A 236 -12.41 17.50 -9.55
N SER A 237 -11.41 18.03 -8.84
CA SER A 237 -10.35 18.86 -9.44
C SER A 237 -9.53 18.13 -10.51
N GLY A 238 -9.51 16.79 -10.46
CA GLY A 238 -8.59 15.99 -11.27
C GLY A 238 -7.12 16.19 -10.91
N ILE A 239 -6.80 16.91 -9.82
CA ILE A 239 -5.42 17.06 -9.34
C ILE A 239 -4.93 15.71 -8.78
N PRO A 240 -3.80 15.17 -9.27
CA PRO A 240 -3.23 13.94 -8.74
C PRO A 240 -2.38 14.24 -7.49
N PHE A 241 -3.05 14.61 -6.40
CA PHE A 241 -2.41 14.80 -5.09
C PHE A 241 -1.60 13.56 -4.72
N SER A 242 -0.38 13.78 -4.24
CA SER A 242 0.50 12.71 -3.77
C SER A 242 0.01 12.18 -2.43
N ALA A 243 -0.34 13.05 -1.50
CA ALA A 243 -0.86 12.73 -0.17
C ALA A 243 -1.84 13.81 0.29
N MET A 244 -2.82 13.43 1.13
CA MET A 244 -3.70 14.38 1.81
C MET A 244 -3.87 13.95 3.27
N GLU A 245 -3.43 14.79 4.20
CA GLU A 245 -3.49 14.53 5.65
C GLU A 245 -4.44 15.53 6.32
N MET A 246 -5.22 15.09 7.30
CA MET A 246 -6.03 15.95 8.16
C MET A 246 -5.53 15.86 9.60
N ILE A 247 -5.54 17.00 10.30
CA ILE A 247 -5.44 17.09 11.75
C ILE A 247 -6.71 17.79 12.23
N THR A 248 -7.39 17.22 13.21
CA THR A 248 -8.62 17.79 13.78
C THR A 248 -8.34 18.56 15.06
N PRO A 249 -9.27 19.41 15.52
CA PRO A 249 -9.26 19.94 16.88
C PRO A 249 -9.21 18.80 17.91
N SER A 250 -8.60 19.08 19.04
CA SER A 250 -8.60 18.17 20.19
C SER A 250 -9.96 18.17 20.89
N TYR A 251 -10.27 17.10 21.62
CA TYR A 251 -11.34 17.11 22.61
C TYR A 251 -10.75 17.23 24.02
N HIS A 252 -11.15 18.26 24.76
CA HIS A 252 -10.79 18.51 26.15
C HIS A 252 -11.99 18.30 27.05
N THR A 253 -11.85 17.51 28.13
CA THR A 253 -13.00 17.04 28.95
C THR A 253 -13.88 18.15 29.53
N THR A 254 -13.30 19.29 29.89
CA THR A 254 -14.06 20.44 30.42
C THR A 254 -14.34 21.56 29.41
N LYS A 255 -13.65 21.59 28.26
CA LYS A 255 -13.73 22.70 27.29
C LYS A 255 -14.40 22.29 25.98
N GLY A 256 -14.67 21.00 25.78
CA GLY A 256 -15.15 20.47 24.51
C GLY A 256 -14.07 20.50 23.43
N ARG A 257 -14.45 20.78 22.19
CA ARG A 257 -13.53 20.83 21.05
C ARG A 257 -12.65 22.08 21.12
N VAL A 258 -11.33 21.92 21.08
CA VAL A 258 -10.34 23.01 21.16
C VAL A 258 -9.29 22.88 20.06
N GLY A 259 -8.87 23.99 19.46
CA GLY A 259 -7.93 24.00 18.33
C GLY A 259 -8.64 24.16 16.99
N ARG A 260 -7.93 23.84 15.90
CA ARG A 260 -8.42 24.04 14.52
C ARG A 260 -8.22 22.78 13.69
N TYR A 261 -8.92 22.72 12.55
CA TYR A 261 -8.66 21.73 11.52
C TYR A 261 -7.52 22.19 10.61
N TYR A 262 -6.67 21.27 10.21
CA TYR A 262 -5.61 21.47 9.23
C TYR A 262 -5.69 20.37 8.17
N LEU A 263 -5.97 20.73 6.92
CA LEU A 263 -5.87 19.84 5.77
C LEU A 263 -4.56 20.14 5.04
N LEU A 264 -3.66 19.18 5.01
CA LEU A 264 -2.39 19.24 4.30
C LEU A 264 -2.52 18.52 2.96
N LEU A 265 -2.07 19.17 1.89
CA LEU A 265 -2.09 18.64 0.53
C LEU A 265 -0.68 18.60 -0.02
N GLU A 266 -0.18 17.42 -0.35
CA GLU A 266 1.11 17.20 -1.01
C GLU A 266 0.90 16.99 -2.51
N TYR A 267 1.71 17.66 -3.33
CA TYR A 267 1.74 17.44 -4.77
C TYR A 267 3.17 17.23 -5.25
N PHE A 268 3.38 16.14 -6.00
CA PHE A 268 4.63 15.88 -6.70
C PHE A 268 4.61 16.49 -8.08
N SER A 269 5.49 17.47 -8.25
CA SER A 269 5.75 18.16 -9.50
C SER A 269 6.97 17.57 -10.18
N TYR A 270 6.83 17.32 -11.48
CA TYR A 270 7.93 16.85 -12.33
C TYR A 270 8.41 17.95 -13.28
N SER A 271 7.70 19.08 -13.36
CA SER A 271 7.99 20.23 -14.21
C SER A 271 7.41 21.53 -13.68
N GLU A 272 7.91 22.67 -14.16
CA GLU A 272 7.32 23.99 -13.84
C GLU A 272 5.86 24.13 -14.32
N ARG A 273 5.47 23.40 -15.37
CA ARG A 273 4.09 23.42 -15.87
C ARG A 273 3.14 22.70 -14.94
N ASP A 274 3.51 21.52 -14.44
CA ASP A 274 2.73 20.77 -13.46
C ASP A 274 2.44 21.62 -12.23
N LYS A 275 3.48 22.30 -11.74
CA LYS A 275 3.40 23.27 -10.66
C LYS A 275 2.41 24.40 -10.98
N LYS A 276 2.54 25.07 -12.13
CA LYS A 276 1.63 26.16 -12.52
C LYS A 276 0.18 25.68 -12.64
N MET A 277 -0.06 24.59 -13.37
CA MET A 277 -1.39 24.01 -13.54
C MET A 277 -2.01 23.61 -12.20
N PHE A 278 -1.20 23.06 -11.30
CA PHE A 278 -1.62 22.75 -9.94
C PHE A 278 -2.08 24.01 -9.20
N PHE A 279 -1.31 25.10 -9.24
CA PHE A 279 -1.67 26.36 -8.58
C PHE A 279 -2.94 26.99 -9.16
N ASP A 280 -3.07 26.99 -10.49
CA ASP A 280 -4.26 27.54 -11.17
C ASP A 280 -5.52 26.77 -10.73
N LYS A 281 -5.46 25.44 -10.77
CA LYS A 281 -6.52 24.54 -10.29
C LYS A 281 -6.81 24.77 -8.81
N LEU A 282 -5.78 24.74 -7.94
CA LEU A 282 -5.96 24.92 -6.48
C LEU A 282 -6.66 26.24 -6.14
N ASN A 283 -6.24 27.35 -6.76
CA ASN A 283 -6.83 28.67 -6.56
C ASN A 283 -8.29 28.73 -7.02
N GLU A 284 -8.63 28.07 -8.13
CA GLU A 284 -10.01 27.98 -8.61
C GLU A 284 -10.91 27.27 -7.58
N TYR A 285 -10.47 26.12 -7.07
CA TYR A 285 -11.27 25.32 -6.13
C TYR A 285 -11.38 25.93 -4.75
N SER A 286 -10.36 26.69 -4.31
CA SER A 286 -10.32 27.24 -2.96
C SER A 286 -11.03 28.59 -2.83
N LYS A 287 -11.37 29.25 -3.94
CA LYS A 287 -11.88 30.63 -3.99
C LYS A 287 -13.10 30.90 -3.11
N ASN A 288 -14.00 29.92 -2.98
CA ASN A 288 -15.27 30.08 -2.25
C ASN A 288 -15.32 29.27 -0.95
N LEU A 289 -14.23 28.60 -0.57
CA LEU A 289 -14.18 27.79 0.64
C LEU A 289 -13.84 28.69 1.84
N PRO A 290 -14.48 28.49 3.00
CA PRO A 290 -14.17 29.23 4.23
C PRO A 290 -12.90 28.67 4.89
N VAL A 291 -11.78 28.73 4.17
CA VAL A 291 -10.48 28.19 4.56
C VAL A 291 -9.39 29.26 4.45
N GLU A 292 -8.43 29.22 5.35
CA GLU A 292 -7.18 29.97 5.25
C GLU A 292 -6.12 29.08 4.59
N ILE A 293 -5.47 29.55 3.53
CA ILE A 293 -4.49 28.76 2.77
C ILE A 293 -3.09 29.30 3.00
N THR A 294 -2.17 28.40 3.31
CA THR A 294 -0.74 28.70 3.43
C THR A 294 0.09 27.67 2.65
N THR A 295 1.32 28.06 2.28
CA THR A 295 2.32 27.20 1.64
C THR A 295 3.50 27.00 2.59
N PRO A 296 3.38 26.09 3.56
CA PRO A 296 4.43 25.89 4.55
C PRO A 296 5.69 25.27 3.93
N MET A 297 6.86 25.59 4.50
CA MET A 297 8.12 24.94 4.14
C MET A 297 8.29 23.61 4.89
N GLY A 298 8.95 22.65 4.23
CA GLY A 298 9.26 21.32 4.78
C GLY A 298 8.40 20.21 4.17
N SER A 299 8.56 19.00 4.68
CA SER A 299 7.75 17.85 4.29
C SER A 299 6.36 17.88 4.92
N ILE A 300 5.41 17.15 4.32
CA ILE A 300 4.07 17.00 4.89
C ILE A 300 4.11 16.48 6.34
N TYR A 301 5.07 15.63 6.70
CA TYR A 301 5.20 15.08 8.05
C TYR A 301 5.70 16.10 9.07
N GLU A 302 6.63 16.98 8.68
CA GLU A 302 7.12 18.05 9.57
C GLU A 302 5.99 19.04 9.88
N VAL A 303 5.19 19.40 8.86
CA VAL A 303 4.04 20.30 9.03
C VAL A 303 2.92 19.61 9.81
N ARG A 304 2.63 18.33 9.51
CA ARG A 304 1.69 17.50 10.28
C ARG A 304 2.10 17.41 11.74
N GLY A 305 3.38 17.18 12.02
CA GLY A 305 3.93 17.15 13.37
C GLY A 305 3.73 18.47 14.12
N LYS A 306 4.00 19.61 13.46
CA LYS A 306 3.74 20.94 14.04
C LYS A 306 2.25 21.17 14.31
N ALA A 307 1.38 20.86 13.36
CA ALA A 307 -0.08 21.00 13.52
C ALA A 307 -0.61 20.12 14.66
N TYR A 308 -0.16 18.86 14.72
CA TYR A 308 -0.49 17.94 15.80
C TYR A 308 -0.02 18.47 17.16
N GLN A 309 1.22 18.98 17.27
CA GLN A 309 1.73 19.53 18.53
C GLN A 309 0.97 20.78 18.97
N THR A 310 0.58 21.66 18.03
CA THR A 310 -0.25 22.84 18.32
C THR A 310 -1.56 22.43 18.98
N ASN A 311 -2.29 21.46 18.42
CA ASN A 311 -3.53 20.98 19.02
C ASN A 311 -3.27 20.20 20.32
N ARG A 312 -2.24 19.33 20.35
CA ARG A 312 -1.85 18.57 21.55
C ARG A 312 -1.54 19.45 22.75
N GLN A 313 -0.91 20.60 22.55
CA GLN A 313 -0.56 21.51 23.65
C GLN A 313 -1.80 22.07 24.37
N LEU A 314 -2.96 22.10 23.72
CA LEU A 314 -4.24 22.49 24.33
C LEU A 314 -4.77 21.45 25.32
N LEU A 315 -4.28 20.21 25.26
CA LEU A 315 -4.62 19.10 26.16
C LEU A 315 -3.54 18.83 27.22
N LYS A 316 -2.49 19.65 27.31
CA LYS A 316 -1.30 19.36 28.12
C LYS A 316 -1.65 18.92 29.55
N ASP A 317 -2.51 19.66 30.24
CA ASP A 317 -2.90 19.41 31.63
C ASP A 317 -3.66 18.07 31.82
N GLU A 318 -4.34 17.59 30.77
CA GLU A 318 -5.07 16.32 30.80
C GLU A 318 -4.15 15.15 30.50
N ILE A 319 -3.26 15.29 29.51
CA ILE A 319 -2.29 14.27 29.13
C ILE A 319 -1.31 13.99 30.27
N GLU A 320 -0.90 15.01 31.02
CA GLU A 320 -0.06 14.84 32.21
C GLU A 320 -0.73 13.96 33.29
N LYS A 321 -2.07 13.97 33.37
CA LYS A 321 -2.85 13.11 34.29
C LYS A 321 -3.22 11.76 33.68
N LYS A 322 -3.29 11.69 32.35
CA LYS A 322 -3.71 10.53 31.57
C LYS A 322 -2.59 10.14 30.57
N PRO A 323 -1.46 9.62 31.06
CA PRO A 323 -0.25 9.47 30.25
C PRO A 323 -0.31 8.31 29.24
N ILE A 324 -1.30 7.41 29.35
CA ILE A 324 -1.42 6.27 28.44
C ILE A 324 -2.19 6.71 27.19
N SER A 325 -1.58 6.58 26.01
CA SER A 325 -2.22 6.86 24.73
C SER A 325 -2.60 5.58 23.99
N LEU A 326 -3.84 5.49 23.52
CA LEU A 326 -4.30 4.46 22.58
C LEU A 326 -4.48 5.10 21.20
N LEU A 327 -3.65 4.73 20.24
CA LEU A 327 -3.79 5.09 18.83
C LEU A 327 -4.67 4.05 18.14
N VAL A 328 -5.82 4.45 17.62
CA VAL A 328 -6.75 3.53 16.95
C VAL A 328 -6.69 3.75 15.45
N ASP A 329 -6.33 2.73 14.68
CA ASP A 329 -6.42 2.72 13.20
C ASP A 329 -7.79 2.19 12.77
N GLY A 330 -8.50 2.92 11.91
CA GLY A 330 -9.80 2.52 11.38
C GLY A 330 -10.08 3.18 10.05
N VAL A 331 -10.83 2.53 9.17
CA VAL A 331 -11.00 3.03 7.79
C VAL A 331 -12.45 3.01 7.37
N VAL A 332 -12.89 4.06 6.68
CA VAL A 332 -14.23 4.18 6.09
C VAL A 332 -14.16 4.65 4.65
N PRO A 333 -15.23 4.47 3.86
CA PRO A 333 -15.36 5.19 2.60
C PRO A 333 -15.22 6.68 2.87
N ARG A 334 -14.54 7.41 1.97
CA ARG A 334 -14.33 8.86 2.05
C ARG A 334 -15.65 9.62 2.19
N THR A 335 -16.71 9.14 1.54
CA THR A 335 -18.07 9.69 1.65
C THR A 335 -18.66 9.61 3.06
N SER A 336 -18.11 8.74 3.93
CA SER A 336 -18.50 8.58 5.32
C SER A 336 -17.50 9.20 6.30
N LEU A 337 -16.42 9.80 5.82
CA LEU A 337 -15.32 10.31 6.65
C LEU A 337 -15.79 11.41 7.60
N GLN A 338 -16.60 12.35 7.12
CA GLN A 338 -17.17 13.40 7.98
C GLN A 338 -18.02 12.82 9.12
N ASN A 339 -18.83 11.78 8.85
CA ASN A 339 -19.66 11.15 9.88
C ASN A 339 -18.78 10.45 10.93
N LEU A 340 -17.71 9.77 10.49
CA LEU A 340 -16.80 9.11 11.41
C LEU A 340 -16.05 10.13 12.29
N VAL A 341 -15.63 11.27 11.75
CA VAL A 341 -15.00 12.34 12.54
C VAL A 341 -15.95 12.83 13.65
N GLU A 342 -17.23 13.02 13.35
CA GLU A 342 -18.22 13.35 14.38
C GLU A 342 -18.42 12.22 15.38
N ASP A 343 -18.52 10.97 14.92
CA ASP A 343 -18.62 9.79 15.78
C ASP A 343 -17.41 9.67 16.76
N ILE A 344 -16.20 10.03 16.33
CA ILE A 344 -14.99 10.05 17.16
C ILE A 344 -15.11 11.09 18.28
N PHE A 345 -15.58 12.30 17.96
CA PHE A 345 -15.84 13.33 18.97
C PHE A 345 -16.95 12.92 19.94
N ASP A 346 -18.03 12.29 19.44
CA ASP A 346 -19.10 11.77 20.28
C ASP A 346 -18.59 10.69 21.25
N ILE A 347 -17.70 9.80 20.78
CA ILE A 347 -17.03 8.82 21.64
C ILE A 347 -16.20 9.54 22.71
N ALA A 348 -15.40 10.55 22.36
CA ALA A 348 -14.62 11.30 23.34
C ALA A 348 -15.51 11.98 24.40
N GLU A 349 -16.61 12.58 23.96
CA GLU A 349 -17.55 13.31 24.82
C GLU A 349 -18.36 12.41 25.74
N GLN A 350 -19.04 11.40 25.21
CA GLN A 350 -19.88 10.49 26.00
C GLN A 350 -19.08 9.73 27.06
N ASN A 351 -17.78 9.61 26.85
CA ASN A 351 -16.87 8.87 27.71
C ASN A 351 -15.98 9.78 28.56
N ASN A 352 -16.01 11.09 28.32
CA ASN A 352 -15.20 12.08 28.99
C ASN A 352 -13.69 11.77 28.92
N ILE A 353 -13.21 11.48 27.70
CA ILE A 353 -11.83 11.07 27.41
C ILE A 353 -11.16 12.10 26.50
N PRO A 354 -9.99 12.66 26.87
CA PRO A 354 -9.24 13.55 26.00
C PRO A 354 -8.82 12.82 24.71
N MET A 355 -8.90 13.52 23.58
CA MET A 355 -8.66 12.92 22.27
C MET A 355 -8.00 13.90 21.31
N LEU A 356 -7.10 13.36 20.48
CA LEU A 356 -6.52 14.02 19.31
C LEU A 356 -6.76 13.14 18.10
N ASP A 357 -7.07 13.71 16.94
CA ASP A 357 -7.23 12.90 15.74
C ASP A 357 -6.43 13.46 14.57
N THR A 358 -5.80 12.52 13.85
CA THR A 358 -5.02 12.76 12.65
C THR A 358 -5.32 11.65 11.68
N PHE A 359 -5.41 11.93 10.39
CA PHE A 359 -5.83 10.89 9.46
C PHE A 359 -5.41 11.14 8.02
N HIS A 360 -5.35 10.04 7.27
CA HIS A 360 -5.14 10.03 5.83
C HIS A 360 -6.46 10.40 5.15
N PHE A 361 -6.68 11.72 5.02
CA PHE A 361 -7.88 12.29 4.40
C PHE A 361 -8.17 11.70 3.02
N SER A 362 -7.11 11.35 2.30
CA SER A 362 -7.17 10.80 0.95
C SER A 362 -7.69 9.38 0.81
N ASP A 363 -7.76 8.57 1.86
CA ASP A 363 -8.17 7.16 1.75
C ASP A 363 -9.16 6.73 2.83
N GLY A 364 -9.59 7.68 3.67
CA GLY A 364 -10.58 7.45 4.72
C GLY A 364 -10.02 6.69 5.92
N ASN A 365 -8.70 6.55 6.04
CA ASN A 365 -8.04 5.95 7.20
C ASN A 365 -7.82 6.98 8.31
N VAL A 366 -8.46 6.76 9.47
CA VAL A 366 -8.38 7.61 10.66
C VAL A 366 -7.50 7.05 11.77
N HIS A 367 -6.85 7.96 12.51
CA HIS A 367 -5.94 7.62 13.61
C HIS A 367 -6.22 8.45 14.88
N PRO A 368 -7.42 8.35 15.49
CA PRO A 368 -7.66 9.01 16.75
C PRO A 368 -6.80 8.41 17.87
N THR A 369 -6.21 9.30 18.66
CA THR A 369 -5.44 9.02 19.86
C THR A 369 -6.25 9.43 21.08
N PHE A 370 -6.60 8.46 21.92
CA PHE A 370 -7.30 8.69 23.18
C PHE A 370 -6.35 8.56 24.37
N PHE A 371 -6.56 9.35 25.42
CA PHE A 371 -5.66 9.41 26.60
C PHE A 371 -6.34 8.87 27.87
N PHE A 372 -5.64 7.99 28.60
CA PHE A 372 -6.17 7.26 29.75
C PHE A 372 -5.24 7.32 30.96
N GLU A 373 -5.81 7.09 32.14
CA GLU A 373 -5.04 6.90 33.37
C GLU A 373 -4.26 5.59 33.34
N ASN A 374 -3.09 5.56 33.99
CA ASN A 374 -2.29 4.35 34.14
C ASN A 374 -2.79 3.51 35.33
N ASN A 375 -3.99 2.93 35.20
CA ASN A 375 -4.60 2.06 36.21
C ASN A 375 -5.64 1.11 35.58
N LYS A 376 -6.19 0.21 36.41
CA LYS A 376 -7.19 -0.79 35.99
C LYS A 376 -8.46 -0.20 35.37
N GLN A 377 -8.84 1.02 35.75
CA GLN A 377 -10.01 1.69 35.17
C GLN A 377 -9.68 2.21 33.77
N GLY A 378 -8.52 2.85 33.60
CA GLY A 378 -8.00 3.22 32.28
C GLY A 378 -7.89 2.04 31.33
N ASP A 379 -7.47 0.87 31.82
CA ASP A 379 -7.44 -0.37 31.01
C ASP A 379 -8.83 -0.78 30.49
N LYS A 380 -9.87 -0.71 31.32
CA LYS A 380 -11.24 -1.02 30.90
C LYS A 380 -11.76 0.01 29.90
N GLU A 381 -11.45 1.28 30.10
CA GLU A 381 -11.85 2.36 29.21
C GLU A 381 -11.19 2.24 27.84
N LYS A 382 -9.91 1.89 27.77
CA LYS A 382 -9.20 1.60 26.51
C LYS A 382 -9.92 0.54 25.68
N HIS A 383 -10.18 -0.63 26.26
CA HIS A 383 -10.86 -1.73 25.57
C HIS A 383 -12.25 -1.31 25.07
N ARG A 384 -12.98 -0.55 25.89
CA ARG A 384 -14.32 -0.07 25.54
C ARG A 384 -14.29 0.95 24.40
N VAL A 385 -13.36 1.91 24.43
CA VAL A 385 -13.20 2.92 23.36
C VAL A 385 -12.78 2.27 22.05
N LEU A 386 -11.84 1.31 22.08
CA LEU A 386 -11.47 0.52 20.91
C LEU A 386 -12.70 -0.16 20.29
N GLY A 387 -13.52 -0.81 21.11
CA GLY A 387 -14.74 -1.48 20.64
C GLY A 387 -15.77 -0.54 20.02
N LEU A 388 -16.00 0.62 20.65
CA LEU A 388 -16.87 1.66 20.10
C LEU A 388 -16.34 2.18 18.76
N MET A 389 -15.03 2.42 18.63
CA MET A 389 -14.42 2.85 17.37
C MET A 389 -14.63 1.82 16.27
N MET A 390 -14.33 0.53 16.54
CA MET A 390 -14.53 -0.53 15.56
C MET A 390 -16.00 -0.63 15.13
N GLU A 391 -16.95 -0.51 16.06
CA GLU A 391 -18.38 -0.49 15.73
C GLU A 391 -18.78 0.70 14.85
N LYS A 392 -18.26 1.90 15.13
CA LYS A 392 -18.52 3.09 14.30
C LYS A 392 -17.92 2.96 12.90
N CYS A 393 -16.71 2.43 12.76
CA CYS A 393 -16.12 2.14 11.45
C CYS A 393 -17.02 1.18 10.66
N LEU A 394 -17.42 0.05 11.25
CA LEU A 394 -18.28 -0.93 10.58
C LEU A 394 -19.66 -0.36 10.21
N LYS A 395 -20.29 0.41 11.10
CA LYS A 395 -21.58 1.08 10.85
C LYS A 395 -21.51 2.07 9.69
N ASN A 396 -20.36 2.71 9.49
CA ASN A 396 -20.09 3.61 8.38
C ASN A 396 -19.55 2.87 7.13
N ASN A 397 -19.83 1.57 6.98
CA ASN A 397 -19.39 0.71 5.87
C ASN A 397 -17.85 0.60 5.73
N GLY A 398 -17.14 0.78 6.84
CA GLY A 398 -15.70 0.73 6.93
C GLY A 398 -15.12 -0.66 7.21
N SER A 399 -13.85 -0.68 7.62
CA SER A 399 -13.12 -1.88 8.06
C SER A 399 -12.37 -1.64 9.37
N LEU A 400 -11.85 -2.72 9.95
CA LEU A 400 -11.18 -2.73 11.26
C LEU A 400 -9.77 -2.13 11.20
N ALA A 401 -9.13 -2.24 10.04
CA ALA A 401 -7.75 -1.80 9.86
C ALA A 401 -7.48 -1.45 8.40
N ALA A 402 -6.81 -0.32 8.20
CA ALA A 402 -6.29 0.08 6.90
C ALA A 402 -4.80 -0.24 6.75
N GLU A 403 -4.02 -0.12 7.84
CA GLU A 403 -2.55 -0.25 7.76
C GLU A 403 -1.86 -0.94 8.93
N HIS A 404 -2.40 -0.88 10.16
CA HIS A 404 -1.72 -1.43 11.35
C HIS A 404 -1.98 -2.93 11.58
N GLY A 405 -2.79 -3.55 10.71
CA GLY A 405 -3.21 -4.94 10.87
C GLY A 405 -4.28 -5.14 11.95
N ILE A 406 -4.46 -6.39 12.33
CA ILE A 406 -5.40 -6.90 13.33
C ILE A 406 -4.67 -7.30 14.60
N GLY A 407 -3.54 -7.99 14.46
CA GLY A 407 -2.70 -8.46 15.54
C GLY A 407 -3.48 -9.22 16.62
N LEU A 408 -3.14 -8.91 17.86
CA LEU A 408 -3.86 -9.32 19.07
C LEU A 408 -4.95 -8.30 19.43
N GLU A 409 -4.69 -7.01 19.20
CA GLU A 409 -5.53 -5.91 19.67
C GLU A 409 -6.95 -5.97 19.10
N LYS A 410 -7.10 -6.33 17.82
CA LYS A 410 -8.37 -6.24 17.10
C LYS A 410 -9.02 -7.59 16.77
N ILE A 411 -8.42 -8.68 17.23
CA ILE A 411 -8.81 -10.05 16.85
C ILE A 411 -10.28 -10.36 17.15
N ASP A 412 -10.79 -9.84 18.28
CA ASP A 412 -12.18 -10.04 18.72
C ASP A 412 -13.21 -9.30 17.86
N TYR A 413 -12.79 -8.40 16.97
CA TYR A 413 -13.69 -7.65 16.08
C TYR A 413 -13.80 -8.26 14.68
N ILE A 414 -12.93 -9.22 14.32
CA ILE A 414 -12.99 -9.94 13.05
C ILE A 414 -14.38 -10.55 12.82
N ILE A 415 -14.96 -11.07 13.89
CA ILE A 415 -16.27 -11.72 13.87
C ILE A 415 -17.41 -10.73 13.61
N LYS A 416 -17.20 -9.42 13.88
CA LYS A 416 -18.17 -8.35 13.55
C LYS A 416 -18.02 -7.86 12.11
N LYS A 417 -16.90 -8.15 11.44
CA LYS A 417 -16.61 -7.71 10.08
C LYS A 417 -16.93 -8.78 9.02
N HIS A 418 -16.66 -10.04 9.35
CA HIS A 418 -16.68 -11.16 8.42
C HIS A 418 -17.77 -12.17 8.75
N THR A 419 -18.30 -12.83 7.72
CA THR A 419 -19.25 -13.95 7.90
C THR A 419 -18.51 -15.21 8.35
N ASN A 420 -19.24 -16.20 8.87
CA ASN A 420 -18.62 -17.47 9.27
C ASN A 420 -18.01 -18.22 8.07
N ASP A 421 -18.63 -18.13 6.88
CA ASP A 421 -18.07 -18.72 5.66
C ASP A 421 -16.75 -18.02 5.29
N GLU A 422 -16.67 -16.69 5.36
CA GLU A 422 -15.44 -15.94 5.11
C GLU A 422 -14.32 -16.32 6.10
N ILE A 423 -14.64 -16.39 7.41
CA ILE A 423 -13.69 -16.74 8.46
C ILE A 423 -13.22 -18.19 8.30
N ASN A 424 -14.12 -19.13 8.01
CA ASN A 424 -13.77 -20.54 7.79
C ASN A 424 -12.77 -20.71 6.64
N GLU A 425 -12.92 -19.93 5.57
CA GLU A 425 -11.96 -19.95 4.49
C GLU A 425 -10.60 -19.33 4.88
N PHE A 426 -10.59 -18.31 5.75
CA PHE A 426 -9.32 -17.84 6.34
C PHE A 426 -8.61 -18.92 7.15
N TYR A 427 -9.33 -19.74 7.93
CA TYR A 427 -8.73 -20.89 8.61
C TYR A 427 -8.27 -21.98 7.64
N ARG A 428 -9.04 -22.27 6.58
CA ARG A 428 -8.60 -23.23 5.54
C ARG A 428 -7.28 -22.81 4.92
N LEU A 429 -7.15 -21.53 4.62
CA LEU A 429 -5.90 -20.95 4.14
C LEU A 429 -4.79 -21.07 5.19
N LYS A 430 -5.01 -20.58 6.42
CA LYS A 430 -4.01 -20.67 7.50
C LYS A 430 -3.53 -22.11 7.71
N ASN A 431 -4.44 -23.08 7.71
CA ASN A 431 -4.10 -24.49 7.90
C ASN A 431 -3.33 -25.09 6.71
N LYS A 432 -3.52 -24.58 5.48
CA LYS A 432 -2.74 -24.99 4.31
C LYS A 432 -1.28 -24.54 4.41
N PHE A 433 -1.02 -23.41 5.06
CA PHE A 433 0.34 -22.87 5.27
C PHE A 433 0.97 -23.33 6.59
N ASP A 434 0.15 -23.56 7.61
CA ASP A 434 0.58 -23.82 8.98
C ASP A 434 -0.47 -24.62 9.78
N GLU A 435 -0.66 -25.87 9.41
CA GLU A 435 -1.60 -26.81 10.05
C GLU A 435 -1.36 -26.96 11.56
N LYS A 436 -0.10 -26.86 12.00
CA LYS A 436 0.31 -27.05 13.39
C LYS A 436 0.28 -25.75 14.22
N ASN A 437 -0.10 -24.63 13.62
CA ASN A 437 -0.08 -23.29 14.24
C ASN A 437 1.29 -22.96 14.89
N MET A 438 2.35 -23.17 14.11
CA MET A 438 3.76 -22.98 14.44
C MET A 438 4.22 -21.53 14.31
N ILE A 439 3.74 -20.80 13.30
CA ILE A 439 4.24 -19.46 12.98
C ILE A 439 3.24 -18.39 13.42
N ASN A 440 3.74 -17.47 14.23
CA ASN A 440 3.05 -16.34 14.85
C ASN A 440 1.64 -16.70 15.39
N PRO A 441 1.55 -17.63 16.35
CA PRO A 441 0.28 -18.16 16.82
C PRO A 441 -0.56 -17.10 17.53
N GLY A 442 -1.88 -17.20 17.34
CA GLY A 442 -2.89 -16.45 18.09
C GLY A 442 -3.19 -15.04 17.57
N LYS A 443 -2.79 -14.70 16.33
CA LYS A 443 -3.01 -13.39 15.70
C LYS A 443 -3.92 -13.52 14.48
N VAL A 444 -4.50 -12.39 14.04
CA VAL A 444 -5.34 -12.23 12.84
C VAL A 444 -6.69 -12.94 12.89
N LEU A 445 -6.70 -14.22 13.30
CA LEU A 445 -7.91 -15.03 13.42
C LEU A 445 -8.22 -15.33 14.89
N PRO A 446 -9.50 -15.29 15.30
CA PRO A 446 -9.89 -15.64 16.67
C PRO A 446 -9.49 -17.08 17.04
N LYS A 447 -9.70 -17.51 18.29
CA LYS A 447 -9.46 -18.92 18.65
C LYS A 447 -10.57 -19.86 18.20
N GLU A 448 -11.79 -19.35 18.16
CA GLU A 448 -12.98 -20.09 17.76
C GLU A 448 -13.73 -19.27 16.70
N VAL A 449 -14.38 -19.97 15.75
CA VAL A 449 -15.34 -19.37 14.83
C VAL A 449 -16.66 -19.23 15.59
N PRO A 450 -17.11 -18.03 15.97
CA PRO A 450 -18.40 -17.90 16.61
C PRO A 450 -19.53 -18.09 15.60
N HIS A 451 -20.71 -18.45 16.08
CA HIS A 451 -21.93 -18.43 15.28
C HIS A 451 -22.41 -16.98 15.13
N ASN A 452 -22.07 -16.32 14.02
CA ASN A 452 -22.61 -15.00 13.68
C ASN A 452 -23.56 -15.04 12.45
N ASP A 453 -24.58 -14.17 12.46
CA ASP A 453 -25.63 -14.03 11.42
C ASP A 453 -25.38 -12.83 10.48
N LEU A 454 -24.13 -12.36 10.36
CA LEU A 454 -23.80 -11.21 9.52
C LEU A 454 -24.02 -11.56 8.04
N VAL A 455 -24.82 -10.75 7.35
CA VAL A 455 -25.03 -10.83 5.90
C VAL A 455 -24.24 -9.72 5.23
N ASN A 456 -23.27 -10.09 4.38
CA ASN A 456 -22.42 -9.15 3.67
C ASN A 456 -23.08 -8.74 2.33
N ASN A 457 -23.69 -7.55 2.30
CA ASN A 457 -24.37 -7.01 1.11
C ASN A 457 -23.56 -5.93 0.39
N LYS A 458 -22.25 -5.80 0.67
CA LYS A 458 -21.45 -4.67 0.15
C LYS A 458 -21.48 -4.57 -1.36
N PHE A 459 -21.55 -5.70 -2.07
CA PHE A 459 -21.53 -5.76 -3.54
C PHE A 459 -22.93 -5.89 -4.15
N ASP A 460 -23.99 -5.86 -3.36
CA ASP A 460 -25.35 -6.13 -3.84
C ASP A 460 -25.95 -4.87 -4.46
N THR A 461 -25.70 -4.70 -5.76
CA THR A 461 -26.23 -3.61 -6.60
C THR A 461 -27.06 -4.17 -7.75
N THR A 462 -28.14 -3.47 -8.12
CA THR A 462 -28.97 -3.82 -9.29
C THR A 462 -28.30 -3.44 -10.61
N ASP A 463 -27.52 -2.36 -10.60
CA ASP A 463 -26.81 -1.88 -11.79
C ASP A 463 -25.56 -2.73 -12.05
N LYS A 464 -25.27 -2.93 -13.35
CA LYS A 464 -24.10 -3.69 -13.83
C LYS A 464 -22.77 -2.97 -13.59
N ILE A 465 -22.77 -1.65 -13.60
CA ILE A 465 -21.58 -0.80 -13.39
C ILE A 465 -21.99 0.32 -12.44
N VAL A 466 -21.34 0.39 -11.27
CA VAL A 466 -21.54 1.44 -10.27
C VAL A 466 -20.20 2.10 -9.98
N ILE A 467 -20.04 3.36 -10.41
CA ILE A 467 -18.81 4.13 -10.23
C ILE A 467 -18.98 5.07 -9.03
N ASP A 468 -18.06 4.98 -8.08
CA ASP A 468 -17.94 5.92 -6.98
C ASP A 468 -16.73 6.83 -7.19
N LYS A 469 -16.98 8.04 -7.68
CA LYS A 469 -15.94 9.05 -7.96
C LYS A 469 -15.18 9.51 -6.72
N ILE A 470 -15.84 9.53 -5.56
CA ILE A 470 -15.21 10.03 -4.35
C ILE A 470 -14.32 8.92 -3.79
N ASN A 471 -14.83 7.68 -3.74
CA ASN A 471 -14.07 6.51 -3.30
C ASN A 471 -13.10 5.95 -4.36
N MET A 472 -13.11 6.50 -5.58
CA MET A 472 -12.21 6.11 -6.68
C MET A 472 -12.24 4.60 -6.91
N ASN A 473 -13.44 4.04 -6.94
CA ASN A 473 -13.67 2.63 -7.27
C ASN A 473 -14.86 2.45 -8.20
N VAL A 474 -14.94 1.26 -8.78
CA VAL A 474 -16.09 0.80 -9.57
C VAL A 474 -16.45 -0.61 -9.13
N VAL A 475 -17.73 -0.87 -8.92
CA VAL A 475 -18.29 -2.22 -8.79
C VAL A 475 -18.90 -2.60 -10.13
N VAL A 476 -18.49 -3.74 -10.66
CA VAL A 476 -18.88 -4.18 -12.01
C VAL A 476 -19.24 -5.67 -12.00
N ASP A 477 -20.29 -6.02 -12.73
CA ASP A 477 -20.66 -7.41 -13.00
C ASP A 477 -19.54 -8.10 -13.80
N ALA A 478 -19.21 -9.34 -13.45
CA ALA A 478 -18.09 -10.07 -14.03
C ALA A 478 -18.23 -10.29 -15.55
N ASP A 479 -19.46 -10.28 -16.07
CA ASP A 479 -19.80 -10.50 -17.49
C ASP A 479 -19.78 -9.22 -18.35
N VAL A 480 -19.57 -8.05 -17.76
CA VAL A 480 -19.47 -6.77 -18.48
C VAL A 480 -18.25 -6.76 -19.39
N LYS A 481 -18.41 -6.26 -20.62
CA LYS A 481 -17.32 -6.13 -21.57
C LYS A 481 -16.34 -5.03 -21.15
N ILE A 482 -15.05 -5.27 -21.37
CA ILE A 482 -14.00 -4.32 -20.95
C ILE A 482 -14.16 -2.93 -21.61
N GLU A 483 -14.57 -2.86 -22.89
CA GLU A 483 -14.82 -1.59 -23.57
C GLU A 483 -15.97 -0.77 -22.95
N GLU A 484 -17.01 -1.45 -22.44
CA GLU A 484 -18.16 -0.81 -21.80
C GLU A 484 -17.76 -0.18 -20.46
N LEU A 485 -16.94 -0.88 -19.68
CA LEU A 485 -16.37 -0.34 -18.45
C LEU A 485 -15.48 0.87 -18.71
N ILE A 486 -14.56 0.77 -19.67
CA ILE A 486 -13.65 1.87 -20.02
C ILE A 486 -14.43 3.10 -20.46
N LYS A 487 -15.44 2.92 -21.33
CA LYS A 487 -16.33 4.00 -21.75
C LYS A 487 -17.03 4.65 -20.54
N SER A 488 -17.61 3.84 -19.65
CA SER A 488 -18.31 4.32 -18.45
C SER A 488 -17.38 5.11 -17.53
N CYS A 489 -16.14 4.68 -17.35
CA CYS A 489 -15.15 5.42 -16.57
C CYS A 489 -14.76 6.74 -17.26
N ASN A 490 -14.49 6.72 -18.57
CA ASN A 490 -14.08 7.90 -19.33
C ASN A 490 -15.15 9.01 -19.33
N GLU A 491 -16.43 8.66 -19.47
CA GLU A 491 -17.57 9.60 -19.36
C GLU A 491 -17.61 10.31 -18.00
N GLN A 492 -16.99 9.72 -16.99
CA GLN A 492 -16.91 10.22 -15.63
C GLN A 492 -15.55 10.88 -15.31
N ASN A 493 -14.68 11.07 -16.32
CA ASN A 493 -13.30 11.56 -16.23
C ASN A 493 -12.36 10.66 -15.40
N LEU A 494 -12.60 9.35 -15.45
CA LEU A 494 -11.85 8.33 -14.74
C LEU A 494 -11.28 7.30 -15.73
N ASN A 495 -10.24 6.56 -15.32
CA ASN A 495 -9.76 5.36 -16.00
C ASN A 495 -9.52 4.24 -14.99
N ILE A 496 -9.48 3.00 -15.48
CA ILE A 496 -9.21 1.80 -14.66
C ILE A 496 -7.71 1.50 -14.49
N GLY A 497 -6.81 2.44 -14.84
CA GLY A 497 -5.35 2.25 -14.80
C GLY A 497 -4.84 1.19 -15.77
N TYR A 498 -5.69 0.76 -16.69
CA TYR A 498 -5.46 -0.32 -17.63
C TYR A 498 -5.80 0.18 -19.04
N LEU A 499 -4.81 0.17 -19.92
CA LEU A 499 -4.99 0.52 -21.32
C LEU A 499 -5.10 -0.77 -22.15
N THR A 500 -6.22 -0.93 -22.86
CA THR A 500 -6.56 -2.13 -23.62
C THR A 500 -5.69 -2.29 -24.87
N LEU A 501 -5.06 -3.47 -25.01
CA LEU A 501 -4.52 -3.95 -26.29
C LEU A 501 -5.65 -4.54 -27.15
N ASN A 502 -5.49 -4.60 -28.47
CA ASN A 502 -6.54 -5.18 -29.35
C ASN A 502 -6.94 -6.62 -28.97
N LYS A 503 -6.05 -7.35 -28.28
CA LYS A 503 -6.26 -8.72 -27.79
C LYS A 503 -7.42 -8.88 -26.79
N VAL A 504 -7.94 -7.80 -26.21
CA VAL A 504 -8.97 -7.87 -25.16
C VAL A 504 -10.35 -7.36 -25.58
N ASN A 505 -10.48 -6.83 -26.80
CA ASN A 505 -11.74 -6.31 -27.31
C ASN A 505 -12.84 -7.38 -27.35
N GLY A 506 -14.04 -7.02 -26.89
CA GLY A 506 -15.20 -7.90 -26.83
C GLY A 506 -15.16 -8.94 -25.69
N LYS A 507 -14.08 -9.00 -24.91
CA LYS A 507 -13.96 -9.92 -23.77
C LYS A 507 -14.64 -9.36 -22.53
N GLN A 508 -15.18 -10.26 -21.73
CA GLN A 508 -15.70 -9.94 -20.40
C GLN A 508 -14.55 -9.58 -19.47
N ILE A 509 -14.81 -8.69 -18.52
CA ILE A 509 -13.79 -8.19 -17.59
C ILE A 509 -13.12 -9.32 -16.81
N ILE A 510 -13.87 -10.34 -16.39
CA ILE A 510 -13.31 -11.48 -15.66
C ILE A 510 -12.33 -12.28 -16.51
N ASP A 511 -12.58 -12.42 -17.81
CA ASP A 511 -11.69 -13.14 -18.72
C ASP A 511 -10.40 -12.35 -18.97
N VAL A 512 -10.50 -11.02 -19.03
CA VAL A 512 -9.33 -10.13 -19.11
C VAL A 512 -8.45 -10.25 -17.86
N ILE A 513 -9.08 -10.28 -16.67
CA ILE A 513 -8.38 -10.46 -15.38
C ILE A 513 -7.70 -11.83 -15.32
N ARG A 514 -8.40 -12.92 -15.66
CA ARG A 514 -7.85 -14.29 -15.63
C ARG A 514 -6.67 -14.46 -16.58
N ALA A 515 -6.74 -13.82 -17.74
CA ALA A 515 -5.68 -13.84 -18.74
C ALA A 515 -4.43 -13.05 -18.30
N ASN A 516 -4.58 -12.11 -17.35
CA ASN A 516 -3.50 -11.29 -16.80
C ASN A 516 -2.68 -10.57 -17.88
N TYR A 517 -3.37 -9.90 -18.80
CA TYR A 517 -2.71 -9.16 -19.87
C TYR A 517 -1.91 -7.97 -19.32
N LYS A 518 -0.64 -7.85 -19.72
CA LYS A 518 0.18 -6.67 -19.42
C LYS A 518 -0.26 -5.47 -20.25
N ASN A 519 -0.14 -4.26 -19.67
CA ASN A 519 -0.47 -2.98 -20.31
C ASN A 519 0.65 -1.93 -20.13
N LEU A 520 0.60 -0.81 -20.88
CA LEU A 520 1.62 0.26 -20.85
C LEU A 520 1.80 0.89 -19.45
N LEU A 521 0.74 0.93 -18.65
CA LEU A 521 0.75 1.54 -17.32
C LEU A 521 1.00 0.53 -16.22
N SER A 522 1.35 -0.72 -16.53
CA SER A 522 1.60 -1.74 -15.51
C SER A 522 2.74 -1.34 -14.57
N LYS A 523 3.71 -0.55 -15.06
CA LYS A 523 4.77 0.04 -14.23
C LYS A 523 4.25 1.04 -13.19
N ARG A 524 3.19 1.78 -13.51
CA ARG A 524 2.62 2.84 -12.65
C ARG A 524 1.46 2.36 -11.78
N HIS A 525 0.51 1.64 -12.38
CA HIS A 525 -0.74 1.23 -11.75
C HIS A 525 -0.80 -0.25 -11.41
N GLY A 526 0.16 -1.05 -11.91
CA GLY A 526 0.04 -2.50 -11.90
C GLY A 526 -0.84 -3.03 -13.03
N GLU A 527 -1.05 -4.34 -13.02
CA GLU A 527 -1.93 -5.02 -13.96
C GLU A 527 -3.40 -4.83 -13.55
N LEU A 528 -4.37 -5.16 -14.40
CA LEU A 528 -5.80 -5.02 -14.03
C LEU A 528 -6.15 -5.79 -12.75
N LYS A 529 -5.50 -6.93 -12.54
CA LYS A 529 -5.62 -7.77 -11.34
C LYS A 529 -5.13 -7.07 -10.07
N ASP A 530 -4.14 -6.17 -10.16
CA ASP A 530 -3.66 -5.37 -9.02
C ASP A 530 -4.75 -4.42 -8.49
N SER A 531 -5.62 -3.95 -9.38
CA SER A 531 -6.70 -3.01 -9.04
C SER A 531 -7.88 -3.65 -8.30
N ILE A 532 -7.93 -4.97 -8.12
CA ILE A 532 -9.05 -5.67 -7.45
C ILE A 532 -9.10 -5.32 -5.97
N LEU A 533 -10.12 -4.57 -5.55
CA LEU A 533 -10.35 -4.24 -4.13
C LEU A 533 -11.13 -5.35 -3.42
N GLY A 534 -12.02 -6.04 -4.15
CA GLY A 534 -12.79 -7.15 -3.62
C GLY A 534 -13.61 -7.84 -4.71
N ILE A 535 -14.11 -9.03 -4.37
CA ILE A 535 -14.88 -9.88 -5.28
C ILE A 535 -16.02 -10.56 -4.53
N LYS A 536 -17.09 -10.84 -5.28
CA LYS A 536 -18.21 -11.67 -4.84
C LYS A 536 -18.33 -12.86 -5.78
N PHE A 537 -18.47 -14.05 -5.23
CA PHE A 537 -18.63 -15.28 -6.00
C PHE A 537 -19.57 -16.27 -5.32
N ASN A 538 -20.07 -17.21 -6.12
CA ASN A 538 -20.87 -18.32 -5.64
C ASN A 538 -20.02 -19.59 -5.55
N ASP A 539 -20.04 -20.25 -4.39
CA ASP A 539 -19.44 -21.57 -4.21
C ASP A 539 -20.47 -22.53 -3.61
N ASN A 540 -20.95 -23.47 -4.43
CA ASN A 540 -21.96 -24.46 -4.05
C ASN A 540 -23.21 -23.86 -3.36
N GLY A 541 -23.71 -22.74 -3.88
CA GLY A 541 -24.90 -22.05 -3.38
C GLY A 541 -24.61 -21.04 -2.25
N ARG A 542 -23.37 -20.95 -1.77
CA ARG A 542 -22.95 -19.95 -0.77
C ARG A 542 -22.42 -18.71 -1.48
N LYS A 543 -22.83 -17.53 -1.02
CA LYS A 543 -22.30 -16.25 -1.49
C LYS A 543 -21.14 -15.85 -0.61
N ILE A 544 -19.94 -15.88 -1.16
CA ILE A 544 -18.70 -15.54 -0.45
C ILE A 544 -18.17 -14.21 -1.01
N ILE A 545 -17.71 -13.34 -0.11
CA ILE A 545 -17.13 -12.05 -0.46
C ILE A 545 -15.72 -11.97 0.14
N TYR A 546 -14.75 -11.57 -0.67
CA TYR A 546 -13.44 -11.17 -0.18
C TYR A 546 -13.15 -9.71 -0.50
N GLY A 547 -12.36 -9.09 0.36
CA GLY A 547 -11.97 -7.69 0.22
C GLY A 547 -13.11 -6.72 0.50
N ASP A 548 -12.98 -5.52 -0.04
CA ASP A 548 -13.95 -4.44 0.17
C ASP A 548 -13.95 -3.47 -1.02
N LYS A 549 -14.66 -2.35 -0.93
CA LYS A 549 -14.56 -1.22 -1.87
C LYS A 549 -13.53 -0.17 -1.42
N LEU A 550 -12.87 -0.42 -0.28
CA LEU A 550 -11.87 0.46 0.30
C LEU A 550 -10.51 0.22 -0.36
N VAL A 551 -9.76 1.30 -0.60
CA VAL A 551 -8.41 1.23 -1.18
C VAL A 551 -7.44 0.56 -0.20
N LYS A 552 -7.66 0.76 1.10
CA LYS A 552 -6.91 0.15 2.19
C LYS A 552 -7.83 -0.71 3.04
N ASN A 553 -7.52 -1.99 3.10
CA ASN A 553 -8.14 -2.94 4.01
C ASN A 553 -7.16 -4.09 4.24
N VAL A 554 -6.64 -4.15 5.46
CA VAL A 554 -5.74 -5.23 5.91
C VAL A 554 -6.42 -6.11 6.97
N SER A 555 -7.75 -6.06 7.02
CA SER A 555 -8.54 -6.90 7.92
C SER A 555 -8.67 -8.31 7.33
N GLY A 556 -7.96 -9.26 7.92
CA GLY A 556 -7.93 -10.66 7.48
C GLY A 556 -7.02 -10.89 6.27
N TYR A 557 -7.19 -12.02 5.60
CA TYR A 557 -6.32 -12.41 4.48
C TYR A 557 -6.86 -11.95 3.12
N ASN A 558 -5.99 -11.35 2.31
CA ASN A 558 -6.37 -10.87 0.97
C ASN A 558 -6.19 -11.95 -0.10
N ILE A 559 -7.25 -12.72 -0.38
CA ILE A 559 -7.25 -13.75 -1.44
C ILE A 559 -8.00 -13.34 -2.72
N CYS A 560 -8.46 -12.08 -2.81
CA CYS A 560 -9.26 -11.61 -3.95
C CYS A 560 -8.53 -11.73 -5.30
N ARG A 561 -7.20 -11.80 -5.24
CA ARG A 561 -6.30 -11.86 -6.38
C ARG A 561 -5.70 -13.27 -6.58
N SER A 562 -6.10 -14.31 -5.86
CA SER A 562 -5.60 -15.65 -6.17
C SER A 562 -6.32 -16.20 -7.41
N ASN A 563 -5.61 -16.91 -8.28
CA ASN A 563 -6.24 -17.58 -9.42
C ASN A 563 -7.18 -18.70 -8.93
N GLU A 564 -6.88 -19.34 -7.80
CA GLU A 564 -7.80 -20.29 -7.16
C GLU A 564 -9.19 -19.69 -6.93
N VAL A 565 -9.26 -18.43 -6.48
CA VAL A 565 -10.54 -17.75 -6.27
C VAL A 565 -11.08 -17.16 -7.57
N LEU A 566 -10.24 -16.52 -8.41
CA LEU A 566 -10.69 -15.92 -9.68
C LEU A 566 -11.25 -16.95 -10.69
N ASN A 567 -10.91 -18.23 -10.55
CA ASN A 567 -11.46 -19.32 -11.35
C ASN A 567 -12.82 -19.84 -10.83
N LYS A 568 -13.31 -19.35 -9.68
CA LYS A 568 -14.67 -19.61 -9.20
C LYS A 568 -15.70 -18.86 -10.05
N ASN A 569 -16.98 -19.10 -9.75
CA ASN A 569 -18.09 -18.39 -10.38
C ASN A 569 -18.21 -16.96 -9.84
N ILE A 570 -17.36 -16.06 -10.32
CA ILE A 570 -17.34 -14.65 -9.95
C ILE A 570 -18.60 -13.96 -10.49
N GLU A 571 -19.34 -13.29 -9.60
CA GLU A 571 -20.54 -12.53 -9.94
C GLU A 571 -20.20 -11.04 -10.13
N LYS A 572 -19.44 -10.45 -9.20
CA LYS A 572 -19.09 -9.02 -9.20
C LYS A 572 -17.65 -8.79 -8.74
N ILE A 573 -17.07 -7.70 -9.21
CA ILE A 573 -15.69 -7.28 -8.93
C ILE A 573 -15.71 -5.80 -8.54
N ALA A 574 -15.05 -5.43 -7.44
CA ALA A 574 -14.68 -4.04 -7.19
C ALA A 574 -13.26 -3.78 -7.69
N LEU A 575 -13.10 -2.75 -8.50
CA LEU A 575 -11.81 -2.29 -9.01
C LEU A 575 -11.54 -0.87 -8.54
N ARG A 576 -10.27 -0.56 -8.27
CA ARG A 576 -9.79 0.80 -8.14
C ARG A 576 -9.82 1.49 -9.51
N VAL A 577 -10.21 2.76 -9.52
CA VAL A 577 -10.10 3.65 -10.67
C VAL A 577 -9.24 4.87 -10.30
N PHE A 578 -8.81 5.60 -11.33
CA PHE A 578 -7.88 6.71 -11.23
C PHE A 578 -8.45 7.90 -12.00
N ASN A 579 -8.08 9.11 -11.61
CA ASN A 579 -8.41 10.28 -12.40
C ASN A 579 -7.73 10.17 -13.76
N ASN A 580 -8.44 10.59 -14.81
CA ASN A 580 -7.78 10.87 -16.07
C ASN A 580 -6.83 12.05 -15.83
N ASN A 581 -5.53 11.76 -15.78
CA ASN A 581 -4.54 12.82 -15.79
C ASN A 581 -4.57 13.49 -17.17
N ASP A 582 -4.21 14.78 -17.25
CA ASP A 582 -4.01 15.52 -18.51
C ASP A 582 -2.87 14.95 -19.40
N ASN A 583 -2.38 13.77 -19.04
CA ASN A 583 -1.22 13.20 -19.63
C ASN A 583 -1.54 12.48 -20.92
N LYS A 584 -0.67 12.71 -21.90
CA LYS A 584 -0.82 12.23 -23.25
C LYS A 584 0.27 11.23 -23.54
N TYR A 585 -0.10 10.09 -24.06
CA TYR A 585 0.86 9.12 -24.59
C TYR A 585 1.13 9.50 -26.03
N TYR A 586 2.39 9.54 -26.38
CA TYR A 586 2.83 9.83 -27.74
C TYR A 586 3.55 8.61 -28.29
N LYS A 587 3.35 8.34 -29.57
CA LYS A 587 4.14 7.38 -30.33
C LYS A 587 4.98 8.12 -31.36
N MET A 588 6.18 7.60 -31.63
CA MET A 588 7.10 8.12 -32.64
C MET A 588 7.78 6.95 -33.36
N PRO A 589 7.83 6.92 -34.70
CA PRO A 589 8.55 5.87 -35.42
C PRO A 589 10.03 5.84 -35.00
N ILE A 590 10.59 4.65 -34.77
CA ILE A 590 11.99 4.52 -34.34
C ILE A 590 12.96 5.06 -35.41
N THR A 591 12.55 5.02 -36.68
CA THR A 591 13.31 5.56 -37.82
C THR A 591 13.46 7.08 -37.79
N SER A 592 12.65 7.77 -37.00
CA SER A 592 12.65 9.23 -36.86
C SER A 592 13.54 9.72 -35.71
N ILE A 593 14.31 8.82 -35.10
CA ILE A 593 15.07 9.09 -33.87
C ILE A 593 16.50 9.47 -34.19
N GLU A 594 16.86 10.69 -33.78
CA GLU A 594 18.23 11.13 -33.64
C GLU A 594 18.71 10.90 -32.19
N GLU A 595 20.01 10.75 -31.98
CA GLU A 595 20.61 10.40 -30.68
C GLU A 595 20.19 11.36 -29.55
N ASP A 596 20.19 12.67 -29.83
CA ASP A 596 19.79 13.71 -28.87
C ASP A 596 18.29 13.65 -28.51
N VAL A 597 17.44 13.17 -29.42
CA VAL A 597 15.97 13.19 -29.24
C VAL A 597 15.54 12.18 -28.18
N LEU A 598 16.21 11.04 -28.08
CA LEU A 598 15.97 10.06 -27.00
C LEU A 598 16.20 10.66 -25.61
N LEU A 599 17.21 11.51 -25.48
CA LEU A 599 17.55 12.19 -24.23
C LEU A 599 16.43 13.12 -23.80
N ILE A 600 15.93 13.90 -24.76
CA ILE A 600 14.86 14.85 -24.52
C ILE A 600 13.57 14.08 -24.20
N ILE A 601 13.27 13.00 -24.93
CA ILE A 601 12.11 12.14 -24.64
C ILE A 601 12.17 11.57 -23.22
N ASN A 602 13.31 11.04 -22.79
CA ASN A 602 13.45 10.52 -21.43
C ASN A 602 13.32 11.62 -20.36
N SER A 603 13.77 12.84 -20.67
CA SER A 603 13.61 14.00 -19.78
C SER A 603 12.15 14.44 -19.64
N VAL A 604 11.36 14.36 -20.71
CA VAL A 604 9.93 14.74 -20.71
C VAL A 604 9.00 13.61 -20.32
N SER A 605 9.50 12.36 -20.29
CA SER A 605 8.67 11.22 -19.91
C SER A 605 8.45 11.11 -18.42
N TYR A 606 7.19 10.93 -18.03
CA TYR A 606 6.76 11.11 -16.64
C TYR A 606 6.22 9.83 -15.99
N ASP A 607 5.70 8.85 -16.75
CA ASP A 607 5.18 7.59 -16.16
C ASP A 607 6.20 6.48 -16.05
N PHE A 608 7.07 6.41 -17.05
CA PHE A 608 7.94 5.27 -17.26
C PHE A 608 9.10 5.68 -18.15
N THR A 609 10.19 4.92 -18.04
CA THR A 609 11.24 4.93 -19.06
C THR A 609 10.62 4.59 -20.43
N PRO A 610 10.78 5.43 -21.47
CA PRO A 610 10.19 5.25 -22.80
C PRO A 610 10.31 3.81 -23.31
N LEU A 611 9.24 3.32 -23.93
CA LEU A 611 9.09 1.92 -24.35
C LEU A 611 9.17 1.82 -25.88
N ILE A 612 9.77 0.75 -26.38
CA ILE A 612 9.74 0.39 -27.82
C ILE A 612 8.67 -0.68 -28.00
N ILE A 613 7.85 -0.52 -29.01
CA ILE A 613 6.72 -1.40 -29.33
C ILE A 613 6.55 -1.57 -30.84
N ASN A 614 5.86 -2.62 -31.27
CA ASN A 614 5.55 -2.86 -32.67
C ASN A 614 4.04 -2.74 -32.93
N ASP A 615 3.67 -2.20 -34.10
CA ASP A 615 2.30 -2.25 -34.58
C ASP A 615 1.96 -3.57 -35.29
N LYS A 616 0.73 -3.67 -35.82
CA LYS A 616 0.25 -4.84 -36.58
C LYS A 616 1.05 -5.13 -37.85
N GLU A 617 1.70 -4.12 -38.42
CA GLU A 617 2.46 -4.20 -39.67
C GLU A 617 3.95 -4.47 -39.40
N GLY A 618 4.36 -4.52 -38.12
CA GLY A 618 5.74 -4.76 -37.69
C GLY A 618 6.59 -3.49 -37.61
N GLN A 619 5.99 -2.30 -37.77
CA GLN A 619 6.70 -1.03 -37.62
C GLN A 619 6.99 -0.76 -36.14
N LYS A 620 8.23 -0.36 -35.85
CA LYS A 620 8.72 -0.05 -34.50
C LYS A 620 8.43 1.40 -34.12
N PHE A 621 7.85 1.61 -32.95
CA PHE A 621 7.59 2.93 -32.37
C PHE A 621 8.21 3.03 -30.99
N ILE A 622 8.65 4.23 -30.62
CA ILE A 622 8.81 4.62 -29.23
C ILE A 622 7.51 5.20 -28.73
N ILE A 623 7.02 4.65 -27.63
CA ILE A 623 5.97 5.24 -26.82
C ILE A 623 6.61 5.88 -25.60
N PHE A 624 6.20 7.12 -25.34
CA PHE A 624 6.49 7.80 -24.10
C PHE A 624 5.25 8.55 -23.66
N SER A 625 5.09 8.71 -22.36
CA SER A 625 4.05 9.59 -21.84
C SER A 625 4.63 10.98 -21.63
N SER A 626 3.86 12.03 -21.91
CA SER A 626 4.25 13.42 -21.69
C SER A 626 3.08 14.24 -21.14
N ILE A 627 3.38 15.20 -20.27
CA ILE A 627 2.46 16.26 -19.87
C ILE A 627 2.37 17.35 -20.94
N TYR A 628 3.42 17.51 -21.76
CA TYR A 628 3.52 18.49 -22.83
C TYR A 628 2.62 18.12 -24.00
N ASN A 629 2.00 19.12 -24.62
CA ASN A 629 1.24 18.94 -25.84
C ASN A 629 2.18 18.74 -27.06
N LYS A 630 1.61 18.46 -28.24
CA LYS A 630 2.40 18.18 -29.44
C LYS A 630 3.29 19.36 -29.85
N GLU A 631 2.76 20.58 -29.87
CA GLU A 631 3.50 21.80 -30.25
C GLU A 631 4.68 22.04 -29.30
N GLU A 632 4.46 21.87 -27.99
CA GLU A 632 5.49 22.04 -26.96
C GLU A 632 6.61 20.99 -27.03
N LEU A 633 6.26 19.76 -27.43
CA LEU A 633 7.23 18.70 -27.68
C LEU A 633 8.07 19.02 -28.92
N GLU A 634 7.45 19.58 -29.96
CA GLU A 634 8.16 20.03 -31.17
C GLU A 634 9.12 21.20 -30.90
N GLU A 635 8.75 22.14 -30.01
CA GLU A 635 9.65 23.19 -29.51
C GLU A 635 10.88 22.61 -28.78
N ARG A 636 10.69 21.48 -28.11
CA ARG A 636 11.76 20.71 -27.46
C ARG A 636 12.50 19.79 -28.44
N LYS A 637 12.31 19.97 -29.75
CA LYS A 637 12.93 19.16 -30.82
C LYS A 637 12.45 17.70 -30.86
N ILE A 638 11.34 17.36 -30.20
CA ILE A 638 10.69 16.06 -30.33
C ILE A 638 9.62 16.17 -31.43
N ARG A 639 10.00 15.81 -32.67
CA ARG A 639 9.14 15.91 -33.86
C ARG A 639 8.66 14.54 -34.33
N ASN A 640 7.75 14.51 -35.31
CA ASN A 640 7.19 13.28 -35.89
C ASN A 640 6.45 12.40 -34.87
N ILE A 641 5.81 13.04 -33.90
CA ILE A 641 5.02 12.37 -32.87
C ILE A 641 3.53 12.40 -33.19
N GLU A 642 2.85 11.34 -32.79
CA GLU A 642 1.40 11.18 -32.87
C GLU A 642 0.84 10.93 -31.48
N LEU A 643 -0.30 11.56 -31.18
CA LEU A 643 -1.05 11.23 -29.97
C LEU A 643 -1.52 9.79 -30.06
N LEU A 644 -1.29 9.03 -29.00
CA LEU A 644 -1.69 7.65 -28.88
C LEU A 644 -3.15 7.60 -28.40
N GLU A 645 -4.08 7.83 -29.32
CA GLU A 645 -5.51 7.84 -29.02
C GLU A 645 -6.08 6.43 -28.83
N ASP A 646 -5.51 5.45 -29.55
CA ASP A 646 -5.94 4.06 -29.50
C ASP A 646 -4.75 3.08 -29.49
N ILE A 647 -4.60 2.38 -28.36
CA ILE A 647 -3.57 1.35 -28.16
C ILE A 647 -3.95 0.02 -28.81
N SER A 648 -5.19 -0.09 -29.31
CA SER A 648 -5.60 -1.22 -30.12
C SER A 648 -4.68 -1.40 -31.35
N LEU A 649 -4.03 -0.34 -31.86
CA LEU A 649 -3.10 -0.45 -32.99
C LEU A 649 -1.90 -1.41 -32.73
N PHE A 650 -1.64 -1.80 -31.48
CA PHE A 650 -0.53 -2.68 -31.11
C PHE A 650 -0.99 -4.09 -30.75
N THR A 651 -0.14 -5.06 -31.07
CA THR A 651 -0.43 -6.50 -30.88
C THR A 651 0.21 -7.05 -29.61
N GLU A 652 1.40 -6.57 -29.23
CA GLU A 652 2.16 -7.02 -28.05
C GLU A 652 2.96 -5.87 -27.42
N LEU A 653 3.00 -5.85 -26.09
CA LEU A 653 3.95 -5.07 -25.32
C LEU A 653 5.14 -5.96 -24.98
N ASN A 654 6.22 -5.83 -25.74
CA ASN A 654 7.48 -6.49 -25.41
C ASN A 654 8.25 -5.56 -24.47
N ILE A 655 8.26 -5.91 -23.19
CA ILE A 655 9.11 -5.23 -22.21
C ILE A 655 10.55 -5.55 -22.60
N ILE A 656 11.28 -4.53 -23.03
CA ILE A 656 12.61 -4.69 -23.58
C ILE A 656 13.58 -5.08 -22.47
N SER A 657 14.43 -6.08 -22.72
CA SER A 657 15.54 -6.37 -21.82
C SER A 657 16.65 -5.35 -22.07
N LYS A 658 16.95 -4.52 -21.07
CA LYS A 658 18.03 -3.51 -21.13
C LYS A 658 19.24 -4.06 -20.37
N LYS A 659 20.43 -3.88 -20.93
CA LYS A 659 21.70 -4.35 -20.36
C LYS A 659 22.73 -3.25 -20.46
N LYS A 660 23.38 -2.92 -19.35
CA LYS A 660 24.45 -1.91 -19.33
C LYS A 660 25.62 -2.40 -20.19
N CYS A 661 26.11 -1.56 -21.10
CA CYS A 661 27.24 -1.86 -21.97
C CYS A 661 28.30 -0.73 -21.95
N THR A 662 29.50 -1.05 -22.41
CA THR A 662 30.61 -0.09 -22.55
C THR A 662 30.59 0.56 -23.94
N ILE A 663 30.91 1.86 -24.01
CA ILE A 663 30.89 2.70 -25.24
C ILE A 663 31.62 2.06 -26.43
N ASP A 664 32.67 1.27 -26.21
CA ASP A 664 33.52 0.69 -27.26
C ASP A 664 32.84 -0.36 -28.16
N LYS A 665 31.54 -0.65 -27.98
CA LYS A 665 30.76 -1.61 -28.77
C LYS A 665 29.68 -0.95 -29.64
N PHE A 666 29.99 0.19 -30.26
CA PHE A 666 29.12 0.74 -31.30
C PHE A 666 29.16 -0.18 -32.53
N ASN A 667 28.22 -1.11 -32.62
CA ASN A 667 28.12 -2.05 -33.73
C ASN A 667 27.01 -1.58 -34.69
N GLU A 668 27.39 -1.05 -35.85
CA GLU A 668 26.46 -0.56 -36.89
C GLU A 668 25.49 -1.64 -37.41
N LEU A 669 25.71 -2.91 -37.06
CA LEU A 669 24.92 -4.05 -37.51
C LEU A 669 23.76 -4.44 -36.59
N THR A 670 23.68 -3.90 -35.36
CA THR A 670 22.60 -4.19 -34.39
C THR A 670 21.96 -2.88 -33.91
N ASN A 671 20.86 -2.49 -34.57
CA ASN A 671 20.04 -1.30 -34.29
C ASN A 671 19.35 -1.31 -32.89
N ALA A 672 20.10 -1.39 -31.78
CA ALA A 672 19.51 -1.67 -30.47
C ALA A 672 20.29 -1.10 -29.26
N TYR A 673 20.69 0.16 -29.29
CA TYR A 673 21.24 0.85 -28.11
C TYR A 673 20.44 2.13 -27.81
N ILE A 674 20.13 2.38 -26.52
CA ILE A 674 19.63 3.68 -26.06
C ILE A 674 20.59 4.17 -24.98
N PHE A 675 21.08 5.39 -25.15
CA PHE A 675 21.96 6.06 -24.23
C PHE A 675 21.19 6.58 -23.00
N ASP A 676 21.66 6.29 -21.79
CA ASP A 676 21.07 6.80 -20.55
C ASP A 676 21.90 7.98 -20.02
N TYR A 677 21.45 9.16 -20.41
CA TYR A 677 22.21 10.40 -20.19
C TYR A 677 22.16 10.92 -18.75
N GLN A 678 21.30 10.37 -17.89
CA GLN A 678 21.33 10.73 -16.47
C GLN A 678 22.61 10.22 -15.79
N LYS A 679 23.29 9.21 -16.38
CA LYS A 679 24.48 8.56 -15.81
C LYS A 679 25.72 8.64 -16.72
N GLY A 680 25.55 9.03 -17.98
CA GLY A 680 26.62 8.93 -18.99
C GLY A 680 26.93 7.49 -19.41
N ASP A 681 25.98 6.58 -19.22
CA ASP A 681 26.13 5.14 -19.47
C ASP A 681 25.38 4.73 -20.76
N VAL A 682 25.93 3.76 -21.51
CA VAL A 682 25.27 3.17 -22.69
C VAL A 682 24.54 1.90 -22.26
N TYR A 683 23.33 1.71 -22.78
CA TYR A 683 22.61 0.46 -22.58
C TYR A 683 22.20 -0.16 -23.91
N GLU A 684 22.40 -1.47 -24.00
CA GLU A 684 21.94 -2.35 -25.07
C GLU A 684 20.54 -2.83 -24.74
N TYR A 685 19.65 -2.80 -25.72
CA TYR A 685 18.26 -3.18 -25.59
C TYR A 685 18.04 -4.45 -26.42
N GLU A 686 18.15 -5.63 -25.82
CA GLU A 686 17.88 -6.90 -26.51
C GLU A 686 16.36 -7.09 -26.66
N TYR A 687 15.92 -7.23 -27.90
CA TYR A 687 14.54 -7.48 -28.33
C TYR A 687 14.26 -8.97 -28.50
#